data_AF-A0A7X0IUG0-F1
#
_entry.id   AF-A0A7X0IUG0-F1
#
_cell.length_a   1.000
_cell.length_b   1.000
_cell.length_c   1.000
_cell.angle_alpha   90.00
_cell.angle_beta   90.00
_cell.angle_gamma   90.00
#
_symmetry.space_group_name_H-M   'P 1'
#
loop_
_entity.id
_entity.type
_entity.pdbx_description
1 polymer ?
#
loop_
_entity_poly.entity_id
_entity_poly.type
_entity_poly.pdbx_seq_one_letter_code
_entity_poly.pdbx_strand_id
1 'polypeptide(L)'
;MVVHEIGKGFSGTPSEANGAGNGEFISFRDVWRFLQRHWLIFALFTGVGLGIGGIYMATTQPIYLASTRLVMDPDQGRIVSQDAFTGTVIIEAAEIASQVEIVKSEAIARAVVQKLNLTEDPEITGGVSWQAMLHDKLRGIFSFFKRGDDGSAKTEVSEDDIMRRTMASFLSRVEVNRVGQSYILEIGYSSVDPQKAAIAANAIAEAYISTGLSERASAAQSGANWLETRLIEVGRQAREAAMSVEEFRAKNGIMEISTSSSLDQQQLSEISSQAVAAKAQTAAETAKLATLNQLMAGGRVEGDVDETMNNPRIQKLQEDLGAATAKLNSLTSRYDADNPAILAAQQEIDRVKADMRKEFERIQAVYKANLEVAQTREKLLSDEVASLKDAGTDKNLAKVELSEMESRATTYRRMYESILQQLIGALQKESFPLGSVRVVTAAAIPLAKTWPKSSFVLPFSAMLGLAAGVMAALLRDGLDRRVSSSEKLRRELGITSLGHVPVYASPSFLPGSLATANSSWRRTMLPLRSVLDTPYSQFSEALRGVKHSIDSAFPPNAPMVIGITSVGTGEGKTTIATNLAQLYQHEGASVVLIDADFLNARLSCVVTESGTEFGMEALSINEVPRRYSVAHEAGVLVAKADHQPEAELMHAPGSVPVVTVDETEKSVAASQRYGHLPALKAEIDLLRRQYKVVIVDMSAFEDSADTRVICTYLEGIVVVVGQTNKMTVERLSDALASFGTTTINILGIIANRSYERRQNRHSRPWRRKPQERQLRASARRLTGQVSGRPLKITVGIASAGRRDILSSILPHIANQTRKPDEIVVCLSSPEDIDPSCLRNLDFPVRVLICERGLCRQRNRILDSIQDADIVLFLDDDFLMTSTYIEEAERLFQLQPDVAICTGTVLADGVTGPGISVRDGLRLVEGKRRRRSEPTLQFRQVYNAYGCNMAIRMAIVKAAGLRFDENLPFYGWLEDVDFSRLVSHYGQVVSVKHLEGVHLGTKGGRSSGIRLGYSQVANPLYLMRKRTMSVRQATMQIGRNLTANLIKVWRPEPWVDRKGRLRGNFIALRDLLKGRLAPQNIEALE
;
A
#
# COMPACT_ATOMS: atom_id res chain seq x y z
N MET A 1 -34.75 -8.04 27.40
CA MET A 1 -35.97 -7.39 27.89
C MET A 1 -35.82 -7.32 29.41
N VAL A 2 -36.06 -6.13 29.99
CA VAL A 2 -35.93 -5.78 31.42
C VAL A 2 -34.50 -5.48 31.96
N VAL A 3 -33.88 -4.38 31.51
CA VAL A 3 -32.92 -3.57 32.32
C VAL A 3 -33.03 -2.08 31.95
N HIS A 4 -34.20 -1.59 31.51
CA HIS A 4 -34.33 -0.22 30.97
C HIS A 4 -35.36 0.67 31.69
N GLU A 5 -35.62 0.43 32.98
CA GLU A 5 -36.54 1.23 33.79
C GLU A 5 -36.03 1.52 35.21
N ILE A 6 -34.83 2.09 35.34
CA ILE A 6 -34.43 2.77 36.58
C ILE A 6 -33.67 4.04 36.18
N GLY A 7 -34.42 5.06 35.78
CA GLY A 7 -33.86 6.32 35.26
C GLY A 7 -34.82 7.50 35.28
N LYS A 8 -35.84 7.47 36.15
CA LYS A 8 -36.73 8.62 36.39
C LYS A 8 -36.67 8.95 37.88
N GLY A 9 -35.87 9.96 38.23
CA GLY A 9 -35.73 10.40 39.62
C GLY A 9 -34.67 11.46 39.89
N PHE A 10 -33.82 11.83 38.91
CA PHE A 10 -32.86 12.93 39.07
C PHE A 10 -33.21 14.08 38.14
N SER A 11 -33.89 15.08 38.68
CA SER A 11 -34.16 16.35 38.02
C SER A 11 -32.91 17.23 38.03
N GLY A 12 -32.16 17.18 36.94
CA GLY A 12 -31.21 18.22 36.53
C GLY A 12 -31.58 18.65 35.10
N THR A 13 -31.79 19.94 34.90
CA THR A 13 -32.22 20.55 33.64
C THR A 13 -31.38 20.14 32.43
N PRO A 14 -31.97 19.78 31.28
CA PRO A 14 -31.23 19.48 30.08
C PRO A 14 -30.78 20.79 29.42
N SER A 15 -29.50 21.11 29.51
CA SER A 15 -28.89 22.06 28.57
C SER A 15 -28.69 21.34 27.24
N GLU A 16 -29.36 21.82 26.21
CA GLU A 16 -29.16 21.43 24.82
C GLU A 16 -27.68 21.55 24.43
N ALA A 17 -27.09 20.43 24.00
CA ALA A 17 -25.86 20.44 23.23
C ALA A 17 -26.02 19.43 22.10
N ASN A 18 -26.19 19.97 20.89
CA ASN A 18 -26.23 19.27 19.62
C ASN A 18 -25.16 18.19 19.52
N GLY A 19 -25.62 16.94 19.36
CA GLY A 19 -24.77 15.80 19.03
C GLY A 19 -24.23 15.90 17.60
N ALA A 20 -23.02 16.43 17.46
CA ALA A 20 -22.15 16.04 16.37
C ALA A 20 -21.54 14.68 16.74
N GLY A 21 -21.96 13.62 16.04
CA GLY A 21 -21.36 12.29 16.16
C GLY A 21 -19.89 12.32 15.74
N ASN A 22 -19.01 12.56 16.71
CA ASN A 22 -17.58 12.27 16.56
C ASN A 22 -17.41 10.76 16.67
N GLY A 23 -17.39 10.06 15.54
CA GLY A 23 -16.79 8.74 15.46
C GLY A 23 -15.36 8.82 16.01
N GLU A 24 -15.10 8.13 17.12
CA GLU A 24 -13.78 8.10 17.74
C GLU A 24 -12.76 7.50 16.75
N PHE A 25 -11.89 8.36 16.22
CA PHE A 25 -10.73 7.90 15.48
C PHE A 25 -9.76 7.24 16.45
N ILE A 26 -9.46 5.96 16.22
CA ILE A 26 -8.37 5.23 16.89
C ILE A 26 -7.12 6.10 16.86
N SER A 27 -6.65 6.57 18.01
CA SER A 27 -5.46 7.40 18.09
C SER A 27 -4.22 6.54 17.87
N PHE A 28 -3.19 7.07 17.21
CA PHE A 28 -1.89 6.41 17.07
C PHE A 28 -1.30 6.00 18.43
N ARG A 29 -1.62 6.75 19.48
CA ARG A 29 -1.21 6.44 20.86
C ARG A 29 -1.82 5.14 21.37
N ASP A 30 -3.04 4.81 20.96
CA ASP A 30 -3.75 3.60 21.39
C ASP A 30 -3.23 2.38 20.64
N VAL A 31 -2.95 2.51 19.35
CA VAL A 31 -2.26 1.47 18.56
C VAL A 31 -0.87 1.16 19.13
N TRP A 32 -0.10 2.20 19.49
CA TRP A 32 1.24 2.01 20.05
C TRP A 32 1.22 1.31 21.42
N ARG A 33 0.27 1.68 22.29
CA ARG A 33 0.08 1.03 23.60
C ARG A 33 -0.36 -0.41 23.46
N PHE A 34 -1.28 -0.68 22.52
CA PHE A 34 -1.71 -2.04 22.19
C PHE A 34 -0.50 -2.89 21.75
N LEU A 35 0.35 -2.34 20.89
CA LEU A 35 1.58 -3.02 20.46
C LEU A 35 2.52 -3.35 21.62
N GLN A 36 2.78 -2.37 22.50
CA GLN A 36 3.65 -2.58 23.66
C GLN A 36 3.08 -3.56 24.68
N ARG A 37 1.75 -3.64 24.83
CA ARG A 37 1.10 -4.55 25.78
C ARG A 37 1.17 -6.00 25.30
N HIS A 38 1.06 -6.22 23.99
CA HIS A 38 0.92 -7.55 23.39
C HIS A 38 2.13 -8.01 22.57
N TRP A 39 3.28 -7.31 22.65
CA TRP A 39 4.46 -7.64 21.86
C TRP A 39 4.95 -9.09 22.02
N LEU A 40 4.81 -9.67 23.23
CA LEU A 40 5.13 -11.08 23.49
C LEU A 40 4.22 -12.05 22.73
N ILE A 41 2.94 -11.71 22.60
CA ILE A 41 1.96 -12.52 21.84
C ILE A 41 2.34 -12.46 20.36
N PHE A 42 2.66 -11.28 19.83
CA PHE A 42 3.10 -11.15 18.44
C PHE A 42 4.40 -11.92 18.18
N ALA A 43 5.38 -11.84 19.08
CA ALA A 43 6.64 -12.55 18.95
C ALA A 43 6.43 -14.08 18.97
N LEU A 44 5.60 -14.58 19.89
CA LEU A 44 5.29 -16.00 20.02
C LEU A 44 4.62 -16.55 18.74
N PHE A 45 3.53 -15.93 18.30
CA PHE A 45 2.79 -16.43 17.13
C PHE A 45 3.57 -16.26 15.83
N THR A 46 4.37 -15.20 15.70
CA THR A 46 5.29 -15.06 14.55
C THR A 46 6.37 -16.14 14.57
N GLY A 47 6.91 -16.46 15.75
CA GLY A 47 7.86 -17.55 15.95
C GLY A 47 7.28 -18.92 15.58
N VAL A 48 6.04 -19.20 16.01
CA VAL A 48 5.31 -20.43 15.63
C VAL A 48 5.07 -20.48 14.11
N GLY A 49 4.65 -19.36 13.50
CA GLY A 49 4.47 -19.27 12.05
C GLY A 49 5.76 -19.57 11.28
N LEU A 50 6.88 -18.98 11.70
CA LEU A 50 8.20 -19.27 11.14
C LEU A 50 8.62 -20.73 11.37
N GLY A 51 8.31 -21.30 12.53
CA GLY A 51 8.55 -22.71 12.82
C GLY A 51 7.82 -23.64 11.85
N ILE A 52 6.53 -23.40 11.62
CA ILE A 52 5.72 -24.13 10.65
C ILE A 52 6.28 -23.96 9.23
N GLY A 53 6.64 -22.73 8.83
CA GLY A 53 7.25 -22.45 7.54
C GLY A 53 8.59 -23.17 7.35
N GLY A 54 9.41 -23.24 8.41
CA GLY A 54 10.67 -23.98 8.42
C GLY A 54 10.47 -25.49 8.29
N ILE A 55 9.51 -26.06 9.04
CA ILE A 55 9.15 -27.48 8.94
C ILE A 55 8.66 -27.80 7.53
N TYR A 56 7.76 -26.99 6.98
CA TYR A 56 7.27 -27.15 5.61
C TYR A 56 8.40 -27.15 4.58
N MET A 57 9.38 -26.26 4.73
CA MET A 57 10.55 -26.23 3.84
C MET A 57 11.46 -27.46 3.98
N ALA A 58 11.52 -28.06 5.17
CA ALA A 58 12.31 -29.25 5.43
C ALA A 58 11.62 -30.53 4.95
N THR A 59 10.29 -30.59 4.99
CA THR A 59 9.51 -31.79 4.61
C THR A 59 9.09 -31.82 3.14
N THR A 60 8.98 -30.66 2.48
CA THR A 60 8.52 -30.59 1.08
C THR A 60 9.65 -30.93 0.12
N GLN A 61 9.41 -31.88 -0.78
CA GLN A 61 10.38 -32.25 -1.81
C GLN A 61 10.68 -31.08 -2.75
N PRO A 62 11.95 -30.84 -3.10
CA PRO A 62 12.32 -29.78 -4.03
C PRO A 62 11.89 -30.13 -5.46
N ILE A 63 11.33 -29.16 -6.18
CA ILE A 63 10.97 -29.30 -7.60
C ILE A 63 11.93 -28.45 -8.41
N TYR A 64 12.49 -29.04 -9.46
CA TYR A 64 13.40 -28.43 -10.41
C TYR A 64 12.73 -28.29 -11.77
N LEU A 65 12.86 -27.12 -12.39
CA LEU A 65 12.35 -26.83 -13.74
C LEU A 65 13.54 -26.65 -14.67
N ALA A 66 13.60 -27.45 -15.74
CA ALA A 66 14.55 -27.25 -16.83
C ALA A 66 13.77 -26.84 -18.08
N SER A 67 14.25 -25.84 -18.82
CA SER A 67 13.60 -25.35 -20.03
C SER A 67 14.52 -25.38 -21.26
N THR A 68 13.97 -25.78 -22.39
CA THR A 68 14.58 -25.68 -23.72
C THR A 68 13.85 -24.61 -24.53
N ARG A 69 14.56 -23.92 -25.42
CA ARG A 69 13.99 -22.86 -26.25
C ARG A 69 14.11 -23.21 -27.72
N LEU A 70 12.98 -23.16 -28.41
CA LEU A 70 12.85 -23.41 -29.84
C LEU A 70 12.50 -22.10 -30.54
N VAL A 71 13.13 -21.79 -31.66
CA VAL A 71 12.71 -20.69 -32.54
C VAL A 71 12.04 -21.26 -33.78
N MET A 72 10.90 -20.68 -34.12
CA MET A 72 10.17 -20.95 -35.35
C MET A 72 10.57 -19.93 -36.42
N ASP A 73 10.81 -20.40 -37.63
CA ASP A 73 11.19 -19.55 -38.76
C ASP A 73 9.93 -19.05 -39.51
N PRO A 74 9.64 -17.73 -39.56
CA PRO A 74 8.41 -17.21 -40.16
C PRO A 74 8.44 -17.14 -41.70
N ASP A 75 9.59 -17.31 -42.35
CA ASP A 75 9.76 -16.94 -43.76
C ASP A 75 9.12 -17.87 -44.81
N GLN A 76 8.43 -18.95 -44.41
CA GLN A 76 7.87 -19.91 -45.39
C GLN A 76 6.35 -19.88 -45.55
N GLY A 77 5.60 -19.20 -44.67
CA GLY A 77 4.18 -18.92 -44.89
C GLY A 77 3.92 -17.89 -46.01
N ARG A 78 4.97 -17.17 -46.45
CA ARG A 78 4.89 -16.10 -47.45
C ARG A 78 4.98 -16.56 -48.91
N ILE A 79 5.36 -17.81 -49.16
CA ILE A 79 5.64 -18.29 -50.53
C ILE A 79 4.36 -18.72 -51.27
N VAL A 80 3.22 -18.85 -50.56
CA VAL A 80 1.93 -19.24 -51.16
C VAL A 80 0.99 -18.05 -51.40
N SER A 81 1.31 -16.86 -50.86
CA SER A 81 0.50 -15.65 -51.02
C SER A 81 1.32 -14.53 -51.65
N GLN A 82 1.41 -14.55 -52.98
CA GLN A 82 1.80 -13.37 -53.77
C GLN A 82 0.66 -12.34 -53.78
N ASP A 83 0.30 -11.79 -52.62
CA ASP A 83 -0.56 -10.60 -52.53
C ASP A 83 -0.09 -9.71 -51.38
N ALA A 84 1.05 -9.06 -51.59
CA ALA A 84 1.59 -8.03 -50.73
C ALA A 84 1.01 -6.67 -51.12
N PHE A 85 -0.26 -6.39 -50.80
CA PHE A 85 -0.83 -5.04 -50.99
C PHE A 85 -1.59 -4.45 -49.79
N THR A 86 -1.85 -5.22 -48.73
CA THR A 86 -2.49 -4.72 -47.51
C THR A 86 -1.64 -5.04 -46.29
N GLY A 87 -0.78 -4.11 -45.89
CA GLY A 87 0.13 -4.24 -44.74
C GLY A 87 -0.55 -4.29 -43.37
N THR A 88 -1.46 -5.24 -43.14
CA THR A 88 -2.07 -5.52 -41.83
C THR A 88 -2.15 -7.01 -41.59
N VAL A 89 -1.18 -7.55 -40.84
CA VAL A 89 -1.16 -8.93 -40.35
C VAL A 89 -1.57 -8.92 -38.88
N ILE A 90 -2.74 -9.48 -38.55
CA ILE A 90 -3.21 -9.71 -37.16
C ILE A 90 -3.36 -11.22 -36.86
N ILE A 91 -2.94 -12.12 -37.76
CA ILE A 91 -3.11 -13.59 -37.60
C ILE A 91 -1.85 -14.30 -37.02
N GLU A 92 -0.88 -13.58 -36.44
CA GLU A 92 0.37 -14.21 -35.93
C GLU A 92 0.27 -14.80 -34.51
N ALA A 93 -0.71 -14.40 -33.69
CA ALA A 93 -0.84 -14.92 -32.31
C ALA A 93 -1.55 -16.28 -32.24
N ALA A 94 -2.55 -16.51 -33.10
CA ALA A 94 -3.32 -17.74 -33.13
C ALA A 94 -2.49 -18.93 -33.65
N GLU A 95 -1.59 -18.68 -34.61
CA GLU A 95 -0.69 -19.70 -35.13
C GLU A 95 0.27 -20.20 -34.03
N ILE A 96 0.90 -19.28 -33.29
CA ILE A 96 1.81 -19.66 -32.19
C ILE A 96 1.06 -20.35 -31.04
N ALA A 97 -0.16 -19.92 -30.73
CA ALA A 97 -1.00 -20.61 -29.75
C ALA A 97 -1.32 -22.05 -30.19
N SER A 98 -1.58 -22.27 -31.49
CA SER A 98 -1.77 -23.61 -32.04
C SER A 98 -0.51 -24.47 -31.90
N GLN A 99 0.68 -23.89 -32.11
CA GLN A 99 1.95 -24.61 -31.89
C GLN A 99 2.17 -25.00 -30.43
N VAL A 100 1.76 -24.15 -29.47
CA VAL A 100 1.80 -24.51 -28.04
C VAL A 100 0.96 -25.76 -27.75
N GLU A 101 -0.25 -25.84 -28.32
CA GLU A 101 -1.13 -27.01 -28.16
C GLU A 101 -0.61 -28.26 -28.88
N ILE A 102 0.02 -28.10 -30.05
CA ILE A 102 0.67 -29.22 -30.75
C ILE A 102 1.79 -29.80 -29.88
N VAL A 103 2.63 -28.96 -29.25
CA VAL A 103 3.68 -29.43 -28.32
C VAL A 103 3.09 -30.19 -27.13
N LYS A 104 1.90 -29.79 -26.65
CA LYS A 104 1.16 -30.46 -25.57
C LYS A 104 0.30 -31.64 -26.03
N SER A 105 0.36 -32.03 -27.30
CA SER A 105 -0.47 -33.10 -27.86
C SER A 105 -0.14 -34.47 -27.27
N GLU A 106 -1.15 -35.34 -27.29
CA GLU A 106 -1.02 -36.74 -26.85
C GLU A 106 0.06 -37.49 -27.65
N ALA A 107 0.20 -37.20 -28.95
CA ALA A 107 1.18 -37.84 -29.82
C ALA A 107 2.63 -37.60 -29.35
N ILE A 108 2.97 -36.35 -29.01
CA ILE A 108 4.31 -35.99 -28.53
C ILE A 108 4.54 -36.54 -27.13
N ALA A 109 3.54 -36.42 -26.24
CA ALA A 109 3.64 -37.01 -24.91
C ALA A 109 3.87 -38.53 -24.96
N ARG A 110 3.21 -39.25 -25.87
CA ARG A 110 3.38 -40.70 -26.03
C ARG A 110 4.77 -41.06 -26.50
N ALA A 111 5.27 -40.35 -27.52
CA ALA A 111 6.62 -40.54 -28.06
C ALA A 111 7.69 -40.35 -26.98
N VAL A 112 7.53 -39.33 -26.12
CA VAL A 112 8.48 -39.07 -25.02
C VAL A 112 8.35 -40.10 -23.90
N VAL A 113 7.13 -40.46 -23.50
CA VAL A 113 6.89 -41.48 -22.45
C VAL A 113 7.47 -42.83 -22.84
N GLN A 114 7.32 -43.24 -24.10
CA GLN A 114 7.94 -44.46 -24.63
C GLN A 114 9.47 -44.33 -24.73
N LYS A 115 10.00 -43.21 -25.23
CA LYS A 115 11.45 -42.99 -25.37
C LYS A 115 12.18 -43.02 -24.02
N LEU A 116 11.54 -42.53 -22.96
CA LEU A 116 12.11 -42.42 -21.62
C LEU A 116 11.63 -43.53 -20.66
N ASN A 117 10.82 -44.49 -21.12
CA ASN A 117 10.23 -45.57 -20.31
C ASN A 117 9.59 -45.07 -19.01
N LEU A 118 8.79 -44.00 -19.09
CA LEU A 118 8.20 -43.32 -17.93
C LEU A 118 7.03 -44.09 -17.28
N THR A 119 6.62 -45.21 -17.86
CA THR A 119 5.54 -46.08 -17.36
C THR A 119 5.89 -46.83 -16.07
N GLU A 120 7.19 -47.01 -15.80
CA GLU A 120 7.69 -47.68 -14.57
C GLU A 120 8.17 -46.68 -13.51
N ASP A 121 8.05 -45.39 -13.79
CA ASP A 121 8.67 -44.34 -13.00
C ASP A 121 7.87 -44.03 -11.72
N PRO A 122 8.44 -44.19 -10.51
CA PRO A 122 7.74 -43.95 -9.25
C PRO A 122 7.30 -42.48 -9.09
N GLU A 123 7.97 -41.54 -9.77
CA GLU A 123 7.62 -40.12 -9.70
C GLU A 123 6.32 -39.82 -10.47
N ILE A 124 5.98 -40.61 -11.49
CA ILE A 124 4.86 -40.37 -12.42
C ILE A 124 3.70 -41.33 -12.12
N THR A 125 4.01 -42.59 -11.79
CA THR A 125 3.05 -43.60 -11.33
C THR A 125 2.56 -43.34 -9.91
N GLY A 126 3.37 -42.68 -9.07
CA GLY A 126 3.08 -42.30 -7.69
C GLY A 126 2.08 -41.15 -7.53
N GLY A 127 1.16 -40.96 -8.48
CA GLY A 127 0.05 -40.01 -8.44
C GLY A 127 -0.99 -40.33 -7.36
N VAL A 128 -0.57 -40.60 -6.12
CA VAL A 128 -1.44 -40.55 -4.96
C VAL A 128 -1.61 -39.07 -4.63
N SER A 129 -2.72 -38.51 -5.11
CA SER A 129 -3.16 -37.15 -4.79
C SER A 129 -2.92 -36.86 -3.31
N TRP A 130 -2.30 -35.72 -3.00
CA TRP A 130 -2.15 -35.22 -1.63
C TRP A 130 -3.49 -35.20 -0.88
N GLN A 131 -4.62 -35.07 -1.59
CA GLN A 131 -5.97 -35.19 -1.03
C GLN A 131 -6.25 -36.61 -0.52
N ALA A 132 -5.81 -37.65 -1.24
CA ALA A 132 -5.92 -39.04 -0.80
C ALA A 132 -5.03 -39.31 0.41
N MET A 133 -3.78 -38.81 0.42
CA MET A 133 -2.86 -38.96 1.55
C MET A 133 -3.31 -38.19 2.82
N LEU A 134 -3.94 -37.03 2.63
CA LEU A 134 -4.57 -36.26 3.72
C LEU A 134 -5.83 -36.97 4.24
N HIS A 135 -6.67 -37.50 3.34
CA HIS A 135 -7.84 -38.29 3.70
C HIS A 135 -7.46 -39.60 4.39
N ASP A 136 -6.33 -40.21 4.04
CA ASP A 136 -5.85 -41.46 4.63
C ASP A 136 -5.25 -41.25 6.03
N LYS A 137 -4.51 -40.15 6.24
CA LYS A 137 -4.05 -39.77 7.59
C LYS A 137 -5.19 -39.25 8.47
N LEU A 138 -6.17 -38.54 7.90
CA LEU A 138 -7.40 -38.15 8.61
C LEU A 138 -8.28 -39.36 8.93
N ARG A 139 -8.36 -40.36 8.04
CA ARG A 139 -8.98 -41.66 8.33
C ARG A 139 -8.21 -42.43 9.38
N GLY A 140 -6.88 -42.41 9.38
CA GLY A 140 -6.06 -43.02 10.44
C GLY A 140 -6.39 -42.44 11.82
N ILE A 141 -6.67 -41.14 11.90
CA ILE A 141 -7.11 -40.46 13.14
C ILE A 141 -8.59 -40.73 13.46
N PHE A 142 -9.47 -40.86 12.45
CA PHE A 142 -10.89 -41.19 12.63
C PHE A 142 -11.19 -42.69 12.76
N SER A 143 -10.23 -43.58 12.46
CA SER A 143 -10.39 -45.04 12.50
C SER A 143 -10.33 -45.62 13.91
N PHE A 144 -9.95 -44.82 14.91
CA PHE A 144 -10.24 -45.12 16.31
C PHE A 144 -11.74 -45.10 16.65
N PHE A 145 -12.62 -44.64 15.73
CA PHE A 145 -14.05 -44.47 15.97
C PHE A 145 -15.00 -45.24 15.01
N LYS A 146 -14.52 -46.08 14.07
CA LYS A 146 -15.43 -46.88 13.24
C LYS A 146 -14.80 -48.18 12.73
N ARG A 147 -15.42 -49.31 13.08
CA ARG A 147 -15.07 -50.68 12.66
C ARG A 147 -16.02 -51.12 11.53
N GLY A 148 -15.47 -51.77 10.50
CA GLY A 148 -16.16 -52.25 9.29
C GLY A 148 -16.01 -51.26 8.13
N ASP A 149 -15.68 -51.64 6.90
CA ASP A 149 -15.83 -52.91 6.17
C ASP A 149 -14.82 -52.90 4.99
N ASP A 150 -14.13 -54.02 4.75
CA ASP A 150 -13.12 -54.17 3.70
C ASP A 150 -13.78 -54.72 2.43
N GLY A 151 -13.73 -53.94 1.35
CA GLY A 151 -14.19 -54.37 0.04
C GLY A 151 -13.76 -53.42 -1.06
N SER A 152 -12.57 -53.63 -1.62
CA SER A 152 -12.21 -53.07 -2.93
C SER A 152 -11.63 -54.15 -3.84
N ALA A 153 -12.43 -54.52 -4.83
CA ALA A 153 -12.05 -55.36 -5.95
C ALA A 153 -10.90 -54.71 -6.73
N LYS A 154 -9.82 -55.47 -6.95
CA LYS A 154 -8.74 -55.10 -7.88
C LYS A 154 -9.24 -55.36 -9.30
N THR A 155 -9.59 -54.31 -10.03
CA THR A 155 -9.76 -54.37 -11.49
C THR A 155 -8.37 -54.42 -12.12
N GLU A 156 -8.10 -55.44 -12.94
CA GLU A 156 -6.90 -55.50 -13.78
C GLU A 156 -6.87 -54.27 -14.70
N VAL A 157 -5.84 -53.43 -14.56
CA VAL A 157 -5.69 -52.18 -15.30
C VAL A 157 -5.09 -52.49 -16.65
N SER A 158 -5.79 -52.17 -17.74
CA SER A 158 -5.29 -52.31 -19.12
C SER A 158 -4.01 -51.49 -19.33
N GLU A 159 -3.04 -51.98 -20.12
CA GLU A 159 -1.79 -51.26 -20.43
C GLU A 159 -2.06 -49.86 -21.01
N ASP A 160 -3.15 -49.71 -21.77
CA ASP A 160 -3.60 -48.42 -22.31
C ASP A 160 -4.02 -47.43 -21.21
N ASP A 161 -4.61 -47.91 -20.11
CA ASP A 161 -5.02 -47.08 -18.99
C ASP A 161 -3.81 -46.61 -18.17
N ILE A 162 -2.79 -47.47 -18.04
CA ILE A 162 -1.50 -47.09 -17.42
C ILE A 162 -0.82 -46.03 -18.27
N MET A 163 -0.77 -46.23 -19.59
CA MET A 163 -0.20 -45.26 -20.53
C MET A 163 -0.93 -43.91 -20.45
N ARG A 164 -2.27 -43.90 -20.51
CA ARG A 164 -3.07 -42.66 -20.40
C ARG A 164 -2.85 -41.92 -19.08
N ARG A 165 -2.80 -42.64 -17.94
CA ARG A 165 -2.52 -42.03 -16.63
C ARG A 165 -1.11 -41.46 -16.55
N THR A 166 -0.13 -42.19 -17.08
CA THR A 166 1.28 -41.77 -17.15
C THR A 166 1.41 -40.51 -17.99
N MET A 167 0.73 -40.46 -19.15
CA MET A 167 0.71 -39.30 -20.04
C MET A 167 0.02 -38.09 -19.41
N ALA A 168 -1.10 -38.27 -18.73
CA ALA A 168 -1.78 -37.19 -18.02
C ALA A 168 -0.90 -36.59 -16.90
N SER A 169 -0.22 -37.45 -16.13
CA SER A 169 0.72 -37.01 -15.09
C SER A 169 1.95 -36.32 -15.71
N PHE A 170 2.48 -36.86 -16.81
CA PHE A 170 3.57 -36.23 -17.56
C PHE A 170 3.19 -34.84 -18.05
N LEU A 171 2.07 -34.70 -18.77
CA LEU A 171 1.58 -33.42 -19.29
C LEU A 171 1.30 -32.40 -18.18
N SER A 172 0.87 -32.84 -16.98
CA SER A 172 0.66 -31.93 -15.83
C SER A 172 1.94 -31.24 -15.34
N ARG A 173 3.12 -31.77 -15.71
CA ARG A 173 4.44 -31.26 -15.36
C ARG A 173 5.14 -30.54 -16.52
N VAL A 174 4.52 -30.53 -17.70
CA VAL A 174 5.00 -29.84 -18.89
C VAL A 174 4.43 -28.42 -18.92
N GLU A 175 5.32 -27.43 -19.03
CA GLU A 175 4.95 -26.04 -19.21
C GLU A 175 5.46 -25.57 -20.58
N VAL A 176 4.59 -25.02 -21.43
CA VAL A 176 4.97 -24.50 -22.74
C VAL A 176 4.45 -23.08 -22.86
N ASN A 177 5.36 -22.12 -23.02
CA ASN A 177 5.05 -20.70 -23.07
C ASN A 177 5.78 -20.02 -24.23
N ARG A 178 5.16 -18.98 -24.81
CA ARG A 178 5.83 -18.08 -25.77
C ARG A 178 6.67 -17.04 -25.01
N VAL A 179 7.90 -16.80 -25.46
CA VAL A 179 8.78 -15.77 -24.87
C VAL A 179 8.41 -14.38 -25.42
N GLY A 180 7.57 -13.64 -24.69
CA GLY A 180 7.13 -12.30 -25.07
C GLY A 180 6.31 -12.29 -26.36
N GLN A 181 6.67 -11.42 -27.31
CA GLN A 181 6.10 -11.40 -28.67
C GLN A 181 7.01 -12.08 -29.71
N SER A 182 8.03 -12.83 -29.30
CA SER A 182 8.95 -13.49 -30.24
C SER A 182 8.38 -14.81 -30.78
N TYR A 183 8.99 -15.35 -31.84
CA TYR A 183 8.75 -16.69 -32.38
C TYR A 183 9.44 -17.80 -31.57
N ILE A 184 9.79 -17.51 -30.30
CA ILE A 184 10.48 -18.45 -29.42
C ILE A 184 9.48 -19.11 -28.49
N LEU A 185 9.44 -20.44 -28.53
CA LEU A 185 8.72 -21.30 -27.59
C LEU A 185 9.68 -21.80 -26.52
N GLU A 186 9.32 -21.58 -25.25
CA GLU A 186 10.01 -22.13 -24.09
C GLU A 186 9.22 -23.35 -23.60
N ILE A 187 9.85 -24.53 -23.65
CA ILE A 187 9.29 -25.81 -23.22
C ILE A 187 10.03 -26.21 -21.94
N GLY A 188 9.31 -26.29 -20.83
CA GLY A 188 9.81 -26.65 -19.52
C GLY A 188 9.22 -27.96 -19.01
N TYR A 189 10.02 -28.73 -18.27
CA TYR A 189 9.56 -29.90 -17.53
C TYR A 189 9.96 -29.82 -16.06
N SER A 190 8.99 -30.07 -15.17
CA SER A 190 9.17 -30.05 -13.72
C SER A 190 9.39 -31.46 -13.16
N SER A 191 10.50 -31.68 -12.44
CA SER A 191 10.79 -32.96 -11.77
C SER A 191 11.49 -32.75 -10.42
N VAL A 192 11.41 -33.74 -9.54
CA VAL A 192 12.19 -33.80 -8.28
C VAL A 192 13.68 -34.03 -8.56
N ASP A 193 14.01 -34.68 -9.67
CA ASP A 193 15.39 -34.87 -10.12
C ASP A 193 15.78 -33.80 -11.16
N PRO A 194 16.81 -32.97 -10.90
CA PRO A 194 17.26 -31.95 -11.85
C PRO A 194 17.81 -32.52 -13.17
N GLN A 195 18.39 -33.73 -13.17
CA GLN A 195 18.90 -34.35 -14.40
C GLN A 195 17.75 -34.79 -15.30
N LYS A 196 16.78 -35.49 -14.71
CA LYS A 196 15.57 -35.92 -15.39
C LYS A 196 14.78 -34.74 -15.97
N ALA A 197 14.71 -33.62 -15.24
CA ALA A 197 14.09 -32.40 -15.75
C ALA A 197 14.68 -31.95 -17.09
N ALA A 198 16.02 -31.90 -17.19
CA ALA A 198 16.71 -31.50 -18.40
C ALA A 198 16.55 -32.52 -19.53
N ILE A 199 16.64 -33.82 -19.23
CA ILE A 199 16.48 -34.90 -20.21
C ILE A 199 15.06 -34.88 -20.80
N ALA A 200 14.04 -34.78 -19.96
CA ALA A 200 12.64 -34.75 -20.40
C ALA A 200 12.33 -33.50 -21.24
N ALA A 201 12.78 -32.32 -20.83
CA ALA A 201 12.59 -31.09 -21.62
C ALA A 201 13.24 -31.18 -23.02
N ASN A 202 14.46 -31.71 -23.10
CA ASN A 202 15.13 -31.94 -24.38
C ASN A 202 14.42 -33.00 -25.24
N ALA A 203 13.95 -34.08 -24.62
CA ALA A 203 13.21 -35.13 -25.32
C ALA A 203 11.90 -34.63 -25.92
N ILE A 204 11.18 -33.71 -25.24
CA ILE A 204 9.97 -33.08 -25.79
C ILE A 204 10.30 -32.24 -27.02
N ALA A 205 11.35 -31.41 -26.96
CA ALA A 205 11.78 -30.61 -28.11
C ALA A 205 12.20 -31.48 -29.29
N GLU A 206 12.96 -32.55 -29.04
CA GLU A 206 13.41 -33.48 -30.06
C GLU A 206 12.22 -34.24 -30.68
N ALA A 207 11.28 -34.72 -29.86
CA ALA A 207 10.06 -35.37 -30.32
C ALA A 207 9.25 -34.44 -31.23
N TYR A 208 9.03 -33.19 -30.82
CA TYR A 208 8.32 -32.19 -31.64
C TYR A 208 9.00 -31.93 -32.99
N ILE A 209 10.33 -31.76 -33.01
CA ILE A 209 11.09 -31.55 -34.25
C ILE A 209 10.99 -32.80 -35.15
N SER A 210 11.16 -34.00 -34.58
CA SER A 210 11.12 -35.25 -35.33
C SER A 210 9.74 -35.54 -35.93
N THR A 211 8.67 -35.30 -35.16
CA THR A 211 7.28 -35.45 -35.64
C THR A 211 7.00 -34.46 -36.75
N GLY A 212 7.34 -33.18 -36.58
CA GLY A 212 7.15 -32.17 -37.62
C GLY A 212 7.94 -32.44 -38.91
N LEU A 213 9.14 -33.00 -38.82
CA LEU A 213 9.91 -33.44 -39.99
C LEU A 213 9.24 -34.63 -40.69
N SER A 214 8.75 -35.61 -39.92
CA SER A 214 8.08 -36.81 -40.48
C SER A 214 6.75 -36.48 -41.16
N GLU A 215 5.93 -35.60 -40.57
CA GLU A 215 4.66 -35.16 -41.15
C GLU A 215 4.88 -34.44 -42.48
N ARG A 216 5.91 -33.58 -42.55
CA ARG A 216 6.27 -32.90 -43.80
C ARG A 216 6.81 -33.84 -44.86
N ALA A 217 7.70 -34.76 -44.48
CA ALA A 217 8.20 -35.77 -45.40
C ALA A 217 7.04 -36.62 -45.95
N SER A 218 6.10 -37.04 -45.10
CA SER A 218 4.91 -37.79 -45.51
C SER A 218 3.97 -36.99 -46.41
N ALA A 219 3.78 -35.70 -46.13
CA ALA A 219 2.97 -34.81 -46.96
C ALA A 219 3.62 -34.56 -48.34
N ALA A 220 4.94 -34.35 -48.36
CA ALA A 220 5.71 -34.21 -49.60
C ALA A 220 5.65 -35.48 -50.44
N GLN A 221 5.83 -36.66 -49.83
CA GLN A 221 5.70 -37.96 -50.50
C GLN A 221 4.31 -38.16 -51.11
N SER A 222 3.27 -37.89 -50.33
CA SER A 222 1.88 -38.07 -50.79
C SER A 222 1.56 -37.14 -51.96
N GLY A 223 2.05 -35.89 -51.91
CA GLY A 223 1.93 -34.93 -53.00
C GLY A 223 2.71 -35.33 -54.24
N ALA A 224 3.94 -35.85 -54.07
CA ALA A 224 4.76 -36.37 -55.17
C ALA A 224 4.08 -37.56 -55.86
N ASN A 225 3.56 -38.53 -55.10
CA ASN A 225 2.84 -39.68 -55.64
C ASN A 225 1.58 -39.27 -56.42
N TRP A 226 0.85 -38.26 -55.92
CA TRP A 226 -0.30 -37.70 -56.63
C TRP A 226 0.11 -37.03 -57.96
N LEU A 227 1.16 -36.20 -57.93
CA LEU A 227 1.69 -35.53 -59.11
C LEU A 227 2.22 -36.54 -60.15
N GLU A 228 2.89 -37.60 -59.71
CA GLU A 228 3.38 -38.67 -60.58
C GLU A 228 2.22 -39.39 -61.30
N THR A 229 1.18 -39.78 -60.54
CA THR A 229 -0.03 -40.41 -61.11
C THR A 229 -0.68 -39.50 -62.13
N ARG A 230 -0.77 -38.20 -61.83
CA ARG A 230 -1.35 -37.21 -62.74
C ARG A 230 -0.50 -36.99 -63.98
N LEU A 231 0.83 -37.00 -63.84
CA LEU A 231 1.78 -36.84 -64.94
C LEU A 231 1.66 -37.98 -65.96
N ILE A 232 1.49 -39.22 -65.50
CA ILE A 232 1.29 -40.40 -66.37
C ILE A 232 0.02 -40.23 -67.20
N GLU A 233 -1.09 -39.84 -66.56
CA GLU A 233 -2.38 -39.68 -67.24
C GLU A 233 -2.35 -38.54 -68.26
N VAL A 234 -1.85 -37.35 -67.88
CA VAL A 234 -1.71 -36.21 -68.80
C VAL A 234 -0.71 -36.51 -69.91
N GLY A 235 0.37 -37.24 -69.62
CA GLY A 235 1.35 -37.67 -70.61
C GLY A 235 0.78 -38.68 -71.63
N ARG A 236 -0.15 -39.54 -71.21
CA ARG A 236 -0.91 -40.41 -72.13
C ARG A 236 -1.80 -39.58 -73.05
N GLN A 237 -2.56 -38.65 -72.49
CA GLN A 237 -3.45 -37.74 -73.24
C GLN A 237 -2.67 -36.86 -74.22
N ALA A 238 -1.51 -36.34 -73.82
CA ALA A 238 -0.62 -35.54 -74.67
C ALA A 238 -0.12 -36.34 -75.89
N ARG A 239 0.31 -37.60 -75.68
CA ARG A 239 0.76 -38.48 -76.77
C ARG A 239 -0.37 -38.87 -77.70
N GLU A 240 -1.54 -39.22 -77.17
CA GLU A 240 -2.73 -39.54 -77.94
C GLU A 240 -3.17 -38.36 -78.82
N ALA A 241 -3.21 -37.15 -78.24
CA ALA A 241 -3.51 -35.93 -78.99
C ALA A 241 -2.45 -35.64 -80.07
N ALA A 242 -1.16 -35.78 -79.76
CA ALA A 242 -0.10 -35.58 -80.74
C ALA A 242 -0.14 -36.60 -81.89
N MET A 243 -0.42 -37.88 -81.61
CA MET A 243 -0.59 -38.90 -82.65
C MET A 243 -1.80 -38.60 -83.54
N SER A 244 -2.91 -38.14 -82.96
CA SER A 244 -4.09 -37.76 -83.74
C SER A 244 -3.81 -36.62 -84.72
N VAL A 245 -2.97 -35.64 -84.32
CA VAL A 245 -2.50 -34.55 -85.19
C VAL A 245 -1.70 -35.11 -86.37
N GLU A 246 -0.75 -36.02 -86.12
CA GLU A 246 0.10 -36.60 -87.17
C GLU A 246 -0.69 -37.53 -88.11
N GLU A 247 -1.61 -38.35 -87.58
CA GLU A 247 -2.51 -39.16 -88.40
C GLU A 247 -3.41 -38.29 -89.29
N PHE A 248 -3.91 -37.18 -88.75
CA PHE A 248 -4.75 -36.25 -89.49
C PHE A 248 -3.96 -35.54 -90.59
N ARG A 249 -2.70 -35.14 -90.32
CA ARG A 249 -1.76 -34.61 -91.33
C ARG A 249 -1.52 -35.61 -92.45
N ALA A 250 -1.26 -36.87 -92.09
CA ALA A 250 -1.00 -37.95 -93.04
C ALA A 250 -2.23 -38.27 -93.92
N LYS A 251 -3.42 -38.38 -93.33
CA LYS A 251 -4.67 -38.67 -94.06
C LYS A 251 -5.07 -37.57 -95.05
N ASN A 252 -4.84 -36.30 -94.68
CA ASN A 252 -5.23 -35.15 -95.50
C ASN A 252 -4.11 -34.63 -96.42
N GLY A 253 -2.94 -35.29 -96.44
CA GLY A 253 -1.80 -34.90 -97.28
C GLY A 253 -1.24 -33.51 -96.94
N ILE A 254 -1.36 -33.07 -95.69
CA ILE A 254 -0.85 -31.79 -95.20
C ILE A 254 0.61 -32.01 -94.77
N MET A 255 1.49 -32.21 -95.75
CA MET A 255 2.94 -32.20 -95.52
C MET A 255 3.47 -30.79 -95.74
N GLU A 256 4.35 -30.36 -94.83
CA GLU A 256 4.89 -29.01 -94.74
C GLU A 256 5.72 -28.65 -96.01
N ILE A 257 5.07 -28.04 -97.02
CA ILE A 257 5.76 -27.34 -98.11
C ILE A 257 5.84 -25.86 -97.71
N SER A 258 6.89 -25.53 -96.97
CA SER A 258 7.28 -24.17 -96.62
C SER A 258 7.80 -23.43 -97.86
N THR A 259 7.11 -22.38 -98.32
CA THR A 259 7.68 -21.05 -98.75
C THR A 259 6.77 -20.14 -99.59
N SER A 260 5.45 -20.38 -99.68
CA SER A 260 4.51 -19.32 -100.09
C SER A 260 3.11 -19.52 -99.51
N SER A 261 2.97 -19.27 -98.20
CA SER A 261 1.65 -18.99 -97.65
C SER A 261 1.13 -17.70 -98.31
N SER A 262 0.04 -17.76 -99.06
CA SER A 262 -0.59 -16.55 -99.57
C SER A 262 -0.99 -15.66 -98.39
N LEU A 263 -1.00 -14.32 -98.57
CA LEU A 263 -1.37 -13.38 -97.50
C LEU A 263 -2.72 -13.76 -96.87
N ASP A 264 -3.66 -14.22 -97.71
CA ASP A 264 -4.98 -14.72 -97.31
C ASP A 264 -4.92 -15.97 -96.42
N GLN A 265 -3.92 -16.85 -96.61
CA GLN A 265 -3.72 -18.04 -95.76
C GLN A 265 -3.21 -17.66 -94.36
N GLN A 266 -2.32 -16.67 -94.27
CA GLN A 266 -1.81 -16.19 -92.98
C GLN A 266 -2.91 -15.48 -92.19
N GLN A 267 -3.74 -14.70 -92.88
CA GLN A 267 -4.93 -14.07 -92.31
C GLN A 267 -5.96 -15.11 -91.84
N LEU A 268 -6.24 -16.16 -92.63
CA LEU A 268 -7.18 -17.22 -92.24
C LEU A 268 -6.70 -18.00 -90.99
N SER A 269 -5.40 -18.31 -90.89
CA SER A 269 -4.84 -19.00 -89.72
C SER A 269 -4.91 -18.14 -88.46
N GLU A 270 -4.63 -16.85 -88.58
CA GLU A 270 -4.70 -15.89 -87.47
C GLU A 270 -6.16 -15.70 -87.01
N ILE A 271 -7.08 -15.46 -87.95
CA ILE A 271 -8.50 -15.25 -87.65
C ILE A 271 -9.15 -16.54 -87.12
N SER A 272 -8.80 -17.71 -87.65
CA SER A 272 -9.30 -18.99 -87.12
C SER A 272 -8.80 -19.27 -85.70
N SER A 273 -7.53 -18.97 -85.40
CA SER A 273 -7.00 -19.05 -84.03
C SER A 273 -7.75 -18.10 -83.08
N GLN A 274 -7.99 -16.86 -83.52
CA GLN A 274 -8.78 -15.89 -82.78
C GLN A 274 -10.25 -16.31 -82.61
N ALA A 275 -10.84 -16.97 -83.62
CA ALA A 275 -12.20 -17.50 -83.56
C ALA A 275 -12.30 -18.67 -82.57
N VAL A 276 -11.34 -19.59 -82.56
CA VAL A 276 -11.26 -20.68 -81.58
C VAL A 276 -11.08 -20.12 -80.17
N ALA A 277 -10.22 -19.11 -79.99
CA ALA A 277 -10.05 -18.44 -78.71
C ALA A 277 -11.33 -17.71 -78.25
N ALA A 278 -12.03 -17.03 -79.17
CA ALA A 278 -13.30 -16.37 -78.87
C ALA A 278 -14.40 -17.38 -78.50
N LYS A 279 -14.50 -18.50 -79.22
CA LYS A 279 -15.42 -19.60 -78.90
C LYS A 279 -15.11 -20.25 -77.55
N ALA A 280 -13.83 -20.45 -77.23
CA ALA A 280 -13.41 -20.93 -75.92
C ALA A 280 -13.80 -19.94 -74.82
N GLN A 281 -13.69 -18.63 -75.07
CA GLN A 281 -14.11 -17.58 -74.15
C GLN A 281 -15.64 -17.58 -73.95
N THR A 282 -16.44 -17.70 -75.03
CA THR A 282 -17.90 -17.86 -74.93
C THR A 282 -18.27 -19.10 -74.12
N ALA A 283 -17.61 -20.25 -74.38
CA ALA A 283 -17.84 -21.48 -73.64
C ALA A 283 -17.50 -21.34 -72.14
N ALA A 284 -16.44 -20.60 -71.80
CA ALA A 284 -16.09 -20.32 -70.42
C ALA A 284 -17.13 -19.44 -69.72
N GLU A 285 -17.58 -18.34 -70.34
CA GLU A 285 -18.57 -17.43 -69.74
C GLU A 285 -19.97 -18.06 -69.65
N THR A 286 -20.35 -18.91 -70.63
CA THR A 286 -21.59 -19.72 -70.53
C THR A 286 -21.54 -20.72 -69.39
N ALA A 287 -20.42 -21.43 -69.21
CA ALA A 287 -20.23 -22.38 -68.12
C ALA A 287 -20.31 -21.69 -66.74
N LYS A 288 -19.69 -20.50 -66.61
CA LYS A 288 -19.77 -19.69 -65.38
C LYS A 288 -21.21 -19.27 -65.06
N LEU A 289 -21.96 -18.80 -66.06
CA LEU A 289 -23.36 -18.39 -65.89
C LEU A 289 -24.27 -19.58 -65.56
N ALA A 290 -24.08 -20.73 -66.22
CA ALA A 290 -24.82 -21.95 -65.93
C ALA A 290 -24.58 -22.42 -64.49
N THR A 291 -23.33 -22.41 -64.03
CA THR A 291 -22.96 -22.75 -62.66
C THR A 291 -23.61 -21.81 -61.65
N LEU A 292 -23.58 -20.50 -61.92
CA LEU A 292 -24.21 -19.49 -61.07
C LEU A 292 -25.74 -19.67 -60.99
N ASN A 293 -26.39 -20.01 -62.11
CA ASN A 293 -27.83 -20.30 -62.14
C ASN A 293 -28.17 -21.54 -61.30
N GLN A 294 -27.34 -22.58 -61.37
CA GLN A 294 -27.51 -23.79 -60.58
C GLN A 294 -27.34 -23.52 -59.07
N LEU A 295 -26.38 -22.68 -58.69
CA LEU A 295 -26.19 -22.22 -57.31
C LEU A 295 -27.39 -21.40 -56.81
N MET A 296 -27.96 -20.51 -57.64
CA MET A 296 -29.17 -19.76 -57.28
C MET A 296 -30.41 -20.66 -57.16
N ALA A 297 -30.48 -21.74 -57.94
CA ALA A 297 -31.54 -22.75 -57.85
C ALA A 297 -31.38 -23.71 -56.65
N GLY A 298 -30.35 -23.54 -55.82
CA GLY A 298 -30.10 -24.35 -54.63
C GLY A 298 -29.47 -25.72 -54.90
N GLY A 299 -28.97 -25.96 -56.12
CA GLY A 299 -28.25 -27.20 -56.44
C GLY A 299 -26.85 -27.22 -55.83
N ARG A 300 -26.44 -28.36 -55.24
CA ARG A 300 -25.03 -28.63 -54.95
C ARG A 300 -24.30 -28.78 -56.28
N VAL A 301 -23.25 -27.99 -56.48
CA VAL A 301 -22.38 -28.10 -57.66
C VAL A 301 -21.21 -28.99 -57.28
N GLU A 302 -21.04 -30.12 -57.97
CA GLU A 302 -19.81 -30.91 -57.96
C GLU A 302 -18.87 -30.33 -59.02
N GLY A 303 -17.89 -29.53 -58.59
CA GLY A 303 -16.90 -28.90 -59.48
C GLY A 303 -16.12 -27.80 -58.76
N ASP A 304 -14.93 -27.48 -59.27
CA ASP A 304 -14.05 -26.43 -58.77
C ASP A 304 -14.61 -25.04 -59.12
N VAL A 305 -15.40 -24.45 -58.21
CA VAL A 305 -16.07 -23.15 -58.37
C VAL A 305 -15.26 -22.04 -57.65
N ASP A 306 -13.94 -22.17 -57.64
CA ASP A 306 -13.05 -21.28 -56.89
C ASP A 306 -13.12 -19.82 -57.37
N GLU A 307 -13.24 -19.58 -58.68
CA GLU A 307 -13.15 -18.21 -59.21
C GLU A 307 -14.39 -17.35 -58.90
N THR A 308 -15.60 -17.93 -58.85
CA THR A 308 -16.84 -17.23 -58.47
C THR A 308 -17.01 -17.11 -56.95
N MET A 309 -16.49 -18.08 -56.19
CA MET A 309 -16.47 -18.04 -54.72
C MET A 309 -15.37 -17.14 -54.16
N ASN A 310 -14.36 -16.79 -54.97
CA ASN A 310 -13.30 -15.84 -54.61
C ASN A 310 -13.73 -14.37 -54.62
N ASN A 311 -15.01 -14.05 -54.84
CA ASN A 311 -15.51 -12.69 -54.62
C ASN A 311 -15.52 -12.38 -53.11
N PRO A 312 -14.75 -11.38 -52.62
CA PRO A 312 -14.62 -11.09 -51.19
C PRO A 312 -15.95 -10.80 -50.49
N ARG A 313 -16.96 -10.30 -51.22
CA ARG A 313 -18.30 -10.07 -50.67
C ARG A 313 -19.08 -11.37 -50.45
N ILE A 314 -18.94 -12.35 -51.33
CA ILE A 314 -19.58 -13.66 -51.16
C ILE A 314 -18.94 -14.40 -49.99
N GLN A 315 -17.61 -14.39 -49.90
CA GLN A 315 -16.89 -15.01 -48.76
C GLN A 315 -17.35 -14.40 -47.44
N LYS A 316 -17.41 -13.06 -47.36
CA LYS A 316 -17.92 -12.37 -46.18
C LYS A 316 -19.37 -12.76 -45.85
N LEU A 317 -20.27 -12.80 -46.84
CA LEU A 317 -21.66 -13.20 -46.63
C LEU A 317 -21.80 -14.67 -46.19
N GLN A 318 -20.91 -15.56 -46.64
CA GLN A 318 -20.85 -16.96 -46.18
C GLN A 318 -20.34 -17.07 -44.75
N GLU A 319 -19.32 -16.29 -44.37
CA GLU A 319 -18.85 -16.18 -42.98
C GLU A 319 -19.96 -15.66 -42.06
N ASP A 320 -20.65 -14.58 -42.48
CA ASP A 320 -21.77 -14.00 -41.74
C ASP A 320 -22.93 -15.03 -41.59
N LEU A 321 -23.20 -15.81 -42.63
CA LEU A 321 -24.19 -16.89 -42.59
C LEU A 321 -23.76 -18.01 -41.64
N GLY A 322 -22.49 -18.41 -41.66
CA GLY A 322 -21.92 -19.40 -40.76
C GLY A 322 -22.00 -18.95 -39.29
N ALA A 323 -21.65 -17.70 -39.02
CA ALA A 323 -21.75 -17.09 -37.70
C ALA A 323 -23.21 -17.00 -37.20
N ALA A 324 -24.14 -16.57 -38.06
CA ALA A 324 -25.57 -16.51 -37.73
C ALA A 324 -26.17 -17.91 -37.48
N THR A 325 -25.74 -18.92 -38.24
CA THR A 325 -26.18 -20.32 -38.07
C THR A 325 -25.61 -20.94 -36.79
N ALA A 326 -24.34 -20.69 -36.48
CA ALA A 326 -23.73 -21.13 -35.22
C ALA A 326 -24.43 -20.47 -34.01
N LYS A 327 -24.78 -19.18 -34.13
CA LYS A 327 -25.56 -18.45 -33.13
C LYS A 327 -26.94 -19.07 -32.93
N LEU A 328 -27.65 -19.41 -34.01
CA LEU A 328 -28.93 -20.11 -33.93
C LEU A 328 -28.77 -21.48 -33.24
N ASN A 329 -27.82 -22.32 -33.66
CA ASN A 329 -27.58 -23.63 -33.03
C ASN A 329 -27.28 -23.53 -31.53
N SER A 330 -26.53 -22.49 -31.13
CA SER A 330 -26.25 -22.24 -29.72
C SER A 330 -27.50 -21.82 -28.93
N LEU A 331 -28.40 -21.05 -29.54
CA LEU A 331 -29.66 -20.60 -28.93
C LEU A 331 -30.70 -21.73 -28.87
N THR A 332 -30.80 -22.54 -29.92
CA THR A 332 -31.67 -23.73 -29.98
C THR A 332 -31.28 -24.79 -28.96
N SER A 333 -30.00 -24.89 -28.58
CA SER A 333 -29.56 -25.80 -27.50
C SER A 333 -30.01 -25.35 -26.10
N ARG A 334 -30.43 -24.08 -25.94
CA ARG A 334 -30.70 -23.44 -24.64
C ARG A 334 -32.14 -22.98 -24.45
N TYR A 335 -32.88 -22.76 -25.53
CA TYR A 335 -34.23 -22.20 -25.51
C TYR A 335 -35.16 -22.96 -26.46
N ASP A 336 -36.44 -23.05 -26.10
CA ASP A 336 -37.48 -23.63 -26.95
C ASP A 336 -37.76 -22.79 -28.20
N ALA A 337 -38.28 -23.43 -29.26
CA ALA A 337 -38.39 -22.88 -30.60
C ALA A 337 -39.14 -21.53 -30.73
N ASP A 338 -40.04 -21.21 -29.78
CA ASP A 338 -40.84 -19.98 -29.79
C ASP A 338 -40.17 -18.77 -29.12
N ASN A 339 -38.91 -18.88 -28.68
CA ASN A 339 -38.21 -17.78 -28.04
C ASN A 339 -37.92 -16.63 -29.04
N PRO A 340 -38.23 -15.36 -28.71
CA PRO A 340 -37.95 -14.21 -29.58
C PRO A 340 -36.47 -14.09 -30.01
N ALA A 341 -35.52 -14.64 -29.23
CA ALA A 341 -34.11 -14.68 -29.61
C ALA A 341 -33.80 -15.66 -30.76
N ILE A 342 -34.52 -16.79 -30.84
CA ILE A 342 -34.40 -17.76 -31.95
C ILE A 342 -35.06 -17.18 -33.20
N LEU A 343 -36.23 -16.55 -33.05
CA LEU A 343 -36.90 -15.84 -34.16
C LEU A 343 -36.01 -14.71 -34.73
N ALA A 344 -35.36 -13.92 -33.87
CA ALA A 344 -34.43 -12.87 -34.31
C ALA A 344 -33.21 -13.44 -35.03
N ALA A 345 -32.64 -14.56 -34.55
CA ALA A 345 -31.52 -15.24 -35.21
C ALA A 345 -31.94 -15.86 -36.56
N GLN A 346 -33.16 -16.40 -36.64
CA GLN A 346 -33.71 -16.92 -37.88
C GLN A 346 -33.93 -15.79 -38.91
N GLN A 347 -34.46 -14.65 -38.48
CA GLN A 347 -34.59 -13.44 -39.32
C GLN A 347 -33.22 -12.91 -39.80
N GLU A 348 -32.19 -13.01 -38.97
CA GLU A 348 -30.81 -12.65 -39.34
C GLU A 348 -30.27 -13.57 -40.45
N ILE A 349 -30.49 -14.88 -40.35
CA ILE A 349 -30.16 -15.86 -41.39
C ILE A 349 -30.92 -15.55 -42.69
N ASP A 350 -32.23 -15.28 -42.60
CA ASP A 350 -33.05 -15.03 -43.79
C ASP A 350 -32.65 -13.72 -44.49
N ARG A 351 -32.25 -12.70 -43.71
CA ARG A 351 -31.69 -11.45 -44.24
C ARG A 351 -30.38 -11.69 -44.98
N VAL A 352 -29.42 -12.39 -44.37
CA VAL A 352 -28.12 -12.68 -45.00
C VAL A 352 -28.30 -13.53 -46.27
N LYS A 353 -29.21 -14.52 -46.25
CA LYS A 353 -29.57 -15.29 -47.46
C LYS A 353 -30.18 -14.42 -48.56
N ALA A 354 -31.00 -13.43 -48.20
CA ALA A 354 -31.56 -12.50 -49.18
C ALA A 354 -30.49 -11.58 -49.79
N ASP A 355 -29.53 -11.10 -48.99
CA ASP A 355 -28.42 -10.28 -49.46
C ASP A 355 -27.45 -11.10 -50.34
N MET A 356 -27.22 -12.36 -50.01
CA MET A 356 -26.44 -13.30 -50.83
C MET A 356 -27.10 -13.55 -52.20
N ARG A 357 -28.43 -13.70 -52.25
CA ARG A 357 -29.17 -13.81 -53.52
C ARG A 357 -29.02 -12.56 -54.39
N LYS A 358 -29.14 -11.37 -53.81
CA LYS A 358 -28.95 -10.10 -54.55
C LYS A 358 -27.54 -9.97 -55.13
N GLU A 359 -26.53 -10.39 -54.38
CA GLU A 359 -25.15 -10.36 -54.87
C GLU A 359 -24.94 -11.37 -56.01
N PHE A 360 -25.54 -12.57 -55.93
CA PHE A 360 -25.55 -13.51 -57.04
C PHE A 360 -26.27 -12.97 -58.28
N GLU A 361 -27.42 -12.31 -58.14
CA GLU A 361 -28.13 -11.65 -59.25
C GLU A 361 -27.29 -10.56 -59.91
N ARG A 362 -26.57 -9.75 -59.09
CA ARG A 362 -25.65 -8.72 -59.59
C ARG A 362 -24.51 -9.33 -60.41
N ILE A 363 -23.91 -10.41 -59.90
CA ILE A 363 -22.84 -11.13 -60.60
C ILE A 363 -23.37 -11.79 -61.87
N GLN A 364 -24.58 -12.34 -61.82
CA GLN A 364 -25.25 -12.92 -62.99
C GLN A 364 -25.45 -11.88 -64.09
N ALA A 365 -25.82 -10.64 -63.75
CA ALA A 365 -25.96 -9.57 -64.72
C ALA A 365 -24.62 -9.23 -65.40
N VAL A 366 -23.51 -9.25 -64.64
CA VAL A 366 -22.16 -9.02 -65.21
C VAL A 366 -21.77 -10.16 -66.15
N TYR A 367 -21.95 -11.42 -65.76
CA TYR A 367 -21.63 -12.55 -66.64
C TYR A 367 -22.54 -12.62 -67.87
N LYS A 368 -23.82 -12.24 -67.75
CA LYS A 368 -24.73 -12.08 -68.90
C LYS A 368 -24.18 -11.06 -69.89
N ALA A 369 -23.76 -9.89 -69.42
CA ALA A 369 -23.18 -8.85 -70.28
C ALA A 369 -21.85 -9.30 -70.91
N ASN A 370 -20.97 -9.95 -70.15
CA ASN A 370 -19.71 -10.48 -70.67
C ASN A 370 -19.95 -11.58 -71.71
N LEU A 371 -20.92 -12.46 -71.47
CA LEU A 371 -21.31 -13.50 -72.41
C LEU A 371 -21.85 -12.89 -73.70
N GLU A 372 -22.69 -11.86 -73.63
CA GLU A 372 -23.21 -11.17 -74.82
C GLU A 372 -22.09 -10.55 -75.66
N VAL A 373 -21.10 -9.92 -75.00
CA VAL A 373 -19.90 -9.40 -75.67
C VAL A 373 -19.08 -10.52 -76.31
N ALA A 374 -18.86 -11.63 -75.59
CA ALA A 374 -18.12 -12.78 -76.09
C ALA A 374 -18.82 -13.43 -77.29
N GLN A 375 -20.14 -13.62 -77.21
CA GLN A 375 -20.97 -14.16 -78.30
C GLN A 375 -20.96 -13.26 -79.53
N THR A 376 -21.05 -11.94 -79.34
CA THR A 376 -20.97 -10.98 -80.45
C THR A 376 -19.62 -11.06 -81.14
N ARG A 377 -18.53 -11.17 -80.36
CA ARG A 377 -17.17 -11.33 -80.88
C ARG A 377 -16.96 -12.66 -81.59
N GLU A 378 -17.44 -13.76 -81.01
CA GLU A 378 -17.40 -15.09 -81.63
C GLU A 378 -18.17 -15.06 -82.96
N LYS A 379 -19.36 -14.47 -82.98
CA LYS A 379 -20.17 -14.35 -84.20
C LYS A 379 -19.46 -13.55 -85.28
N LEU A 380 -18.93 -12.37 -84.94
CA LEU A 380 -18.17 -11.53 -85.89
C LEU A 380 -16.97 -12.28 -86.48
N LEU A 381 -16.19 -12.96 -85.64
CA LEU A 381 -15.03 -13.74 -86.08
C LEU A 381 -15.45 -14.99 -86.85
N SER A 382 -16.54 -15.65 -86.47
CA SER A 382 -17.06 -16.82 -87.18
C SER A 382 -17.61 -16.44 -88.56
N ASP A 383 -18.28 -15.30 -88.68
CA ASP A 383 -18.80 -14.78 -89.96
C ASP A 383 -17.64 -14.38 -90.87
N GLU A 384 -16.56 -13.81 -90.33
CA GLU A 384 -15.32 -13.50 -91.06
C GLU A 384 -14.55 -14.76 -91.47
N VAL A 385 -14.51 -15.80 -90.62
CA VAL A 385 -13.97 -17.12 -90.99
C VAL A 385 -14.83 -17.75 -92.09
N ALA A 386 -16.16 -17.63 -92.03
CA ALA A 386 -17.06 -18.18 -93.04
C ALA A 386 -16.92 -17.48 -94.39
N SER A 387 -16.79 -16.14 -94.42
CA SER A 387 -16.58 -15.37 -95.65
C SER A 387 -15.23 -15.71 -96.31
N LEU A 388 -14.17 -15.89 -95.51
CA LEU A 388 -12.85 -16.32 -95.99
C LEU A 388 -12.82 -17.81 -96.39
N LYS A 389 -13.69 -18.63 -95.78
CA LYS A 389 -13.88 -20.05 -96.10
C LYS A 389 -14.61 -20.25 -97.42
N ASP A 390 -15.68 -19.48 -97.69
CA ASP A 390 -16.43 -19.54 -98.95
C ASP A 390 -15.59 -19.06 -100.15
N ALA A 391 -14.55 -18.25 -99.90
CA ALA A 391 -13.57 -17.83 -100.88
C ALA A 391 -12.47 -18.88 -101.20
N GLY A 392 -12.42 -20.03 -100.51
CA GLY A 392 -11.29 -20.99 -100.59
C GLY A 392 -11.66 -22.48 -100.67
N THR A 393 -10.81 -23.28 -101.34
CA THR A 393 -10.99 -24.73 -101.60
C THR A 393 -10.97 -25.63 -100.35
N ASP A 394 -11.54 -26.84 -100.43
CA ASP A 394 -11.65 -27.90 -99.38
C ASP A 394 -10.39 -28.13 -98.51
N LYS A 395 -9.18 -27.90 -99.05
CA LYS A 395 -7.91 -28.01 -98.31
C LYS A 395 -7.77 -27.04 -97.14
N ASN A 396 -8.49 -25.92 -97.14
CA ASN A 396 -8.48 -24.95 -96.03
C ASN A 396 -9.29 -25.46 -94.82
N LEU A 397 -10.35 -26.24 -95.04
CA LEU A 397 -11.18 -26.80 -93.97
C LEU A 397 -10.41 -27.81 -93.13
N ALA A 398 -9.63 -28.68 -93.78
CA ALA A 398 -8.75 -29.63 -93.11
C ALA A 398 -7.66 -28.91 -92.28
N LYS A 399 -7.16 -27.74 -92.70
CA LYS A 399 -6.17 -26.97 -91.92
C LYS A 399 -6.74 -26.35 -90.64
N VAL A 400 -8.02 -25.97 -90.63
CA VAL A 400 -8.66 -25.44 -89.40
C VAL A 400 -8.86 -26.55 -88.37
N GLU A 401 -9.33 -27.72 -88.80
CA GLU A 401 -9.47 -28.90 -87.93
C GLU A 401 -8.10 -29.37 -87.41
N LEU A 402 -7.06 -29.31 -88.24
CA LEU A 402 -5.68 -29.55 -87.82
C LEU A 402 -5.22 -28.56 -86.73
N SER A 403 -5.47 -27.25 -86.92
CA SER A 403 -5.12 -26.22 -85.93
C SER A 403 -5.82 -26.45 -84.57
N GLU A 404 -7.08 -26.89 -84.59
CA GLU A 404 -7.79 -27.26 -83.37
C GLU A 404 -7.13 -28.46 -82.65
N MET A 405 -6.77 -29.51 -83.40
CA MET A 405 -6.08 -30.68 -82.85
C MET A 405 -4.67 -30.32 -82.34
N GLU A 406 -3.93 -29.46 -83.04
CA GLU A 406 -2.62 -28.95 -82.63
C GLU A 406 -2.67 -28.13 -81.34
N SER A 407 -3.71 -27.30 -81.19
CA SER A 407 -3.96 -26.54 -79.96
C SER A 407 -4.23 -27.47 -78.78
N ARG A 408 -5.04 -28.52 -78.96
CA ARG A 408 -5.29 -29.54 -77.92
C ARG A 408 -4.01 -30.28 -77.53
N ALA A 409 -3.22 -30.72 -78.51
CA ALA A 409 -1.94 -31.39 -78.27
C ALA A 409 -0.96 -30.47 -77.51
N THR A 410 -0.87 -29.20 -77.89
CA THR A 410 -0.02 -28.20 -77.23
C THR A 410 -0.47 -27.92 -75.79
N THR A 411 -1.77 -27.90 -75.54
CA THR A 411 -2.33 -27.70 -74.19
C THR A 411 -1.93 -28.83 -73.25
N TYR A 412 -2.13 -30.09 -73.66
CA TYR A 412 -1.72 -31.24 -72.86
C TYR A 412 -0.20 -31.31 -72.65
N ARG A 413 0.60 -30.93 -73.66
CA ARG A 413 2.06 -30.81 -73.52
C ARG A 413 2.45 -29.79 -72.46
N ARG A 414 1.85 -28.59 -72.46
CA ARG A 414 2.13 -27.56 -71.44
C ARG A 414 1.71 -28.00 -70.04
N MET A 415 0.57 -28.68 -69.92
CA MET A 415 0.12 -29.25 -68.64
C MET A 415 1.12 -30.30 -68.14
N TYR A 416 1.59 -31.19 -69.03
CA TYR A 416 2.62 -32.18 -68.70
C TYR A 416 3.91 -31.52 -68.22
N GLU A 417 4.43 -30.52 -68.95
CA GLU A 417 5.64 -29.77 -68.58
C GLU A 417 5.49 -29.07 -67.22
N SER A 418 4.32 -28.48 -66.94
CA SER A 418 4.03 -27.83 -65.66
C SER A 418 3.97 -28.82 -64.50
N ILE A 419 3.26 -29.95 -64.66
CA ILE A 419 3.19 -30.99 -63.63
C ILE A 419 4.58 -31.59 -63.39
N LEU A 420 5.38 -31.78 -64.44
CA LEU A 420 6.75 -32.26 -64.33
C LEU A 420 7.61 -31.30 -63.49
N GLN A 421 7.51 -29.99 -63.74
CA GLN A 421 8.21 -28.98 -62.93
C GLN A 421 7.76 -29.00 -61.46
N GLN A 422 6.46 -29.14 -61.21
CA GLN A 422 5.92 -29.27 -59.85
C GLN A 422 6.41 -30.55 -59.16
N LEU A 423 6.46 -31.67 -59.90
CA LEU A 423 6.96 -32.96 -59.40
C LEU A 423 8.45 -32.87 -59.05
N ILE A 424 9.28 -32.27 -59.91
CA ILE A 424 10.70 -32.01 -59.62
C ILE A 424 10.83 -31.18 -58.33
N GLY A 425 10.01 -30.13 -58.19
CA GLY A 425 9.98 -29.32 -56.97
C GLY A 425 9.53 -30.10 -55.73
N ALA A 426 8.58 -31.03 -55.86
CA ALA A 426 8.12 -31.90 -54.77
C ALA A 426 9.21 -32.91 -54.35
N LEU A 427 9.86 -33.57 -55.32
CA LEU A 427 10.94 -34.54 -55.09
C LEU A 427 12.19 -33.88 -54.46
N GLN A 428 12.50 -32.65 -54.84
CA GLN A 428 13.58 -31.88 -54.19
C GLN A 428 13.28 -31.61 -52.71
N LYS A 429 12.02 -31.33 -52.35
CA LYS A 429 11.59 -31.12 -50.96
C LYS A 429 11.57 -32.42 -50.16
N GLU A 430 11.23 -33.54 -50.78
CA GLU A 430 11.31 -34.87 -50.18
C GLU A 430 12.76 -35.24 -49.80
N SER A 431 13.72 -34.89 -50.66
CA SER A 431 15.15 -35.18 -50.45
C SER A 431 15.79 -34.33 -49.33
N PHE A 432 15.28 -33.12 -49.07
CA PHE A 432 15.80 -32.20 -48.06
C PHE A 432 14.67 -31.53 -47.26
N PRO A 433 14.03 -32.24 -46.31
CA PRO A 433 13.04 -31.64 -45.44
C PRO A 433 13.74 -30.63 -44.50
N LEU A 434 13.62 -29.33 -44.80
CA LEU A 434 14.11 -28.27 -43.93
C LEU A 434 13.19 -28.16 -42.70
N GLY A 435 13.79 -28.17 -41.51
CA GLY A 435 13.06 -27.96 -40.26
C GLY A 435 12.66 -26.49 -40.08
N SER A 436 11.37 -26.20 -39.95
CA SER A 436 10.86 -24.85 -39.62
C SER A 436 11.10 -24.45 -38.16
N VAL A 437 11.64 -25.37 -37.35
CA VAL A 437 11.87 -25.19 -35.92
C VAL A 437 13.29 -25.64 -35.61
N ARG A 438 14.04 -24.81 -34.90
CA ARG A 438 15.40 -25.15 -34.43
C ARG A 438 15.58 -24.83 -32.96
N VAL A 439 16.40 -25.63 -32.29
CA VAL A 439 16.77 -25.40 -30.90
C VAL A 439 17.70 -24.19 -30.81
N VAL A 440 17.32 -23.19 -30.00
CA VAL A 440 18.14 -22.03 -29.66
C VAL A 440 19.02 -22.34 -28.46
N THR A 441 18.40 -22.93 -27.42
CA THR A 441 19.10 -23.35 -26.20
C THR A 441 18.53 -24.68 -25.75
N ALA A 442 19.38 -25.70 -25.66
CA ALA A 442 19.00 -26.97 -25.03
C ALA A 442 18.79 -26.78 -23.52
N ALA A 443 17.93 -27.61 -22.92
CA ALA A 443 17.71 -27.61 -21.49
C ALA A 443 18.98 -28.06 -20.75
N ALA A 444 19.47 -27.19 -19.87
CA ALA A 444 20.58 -27.47 -18.97
C ALA A 444 20.07 -27.95 -17.61
N ILE A 445 20.93 -28.66 -16.85
CA ILE A 445 20.61 -29.14 -15.50
C ILE A 445 20.45 -27.92 -14.57
N PRO A 446 19.28 -27.71 -13.95
CA PRO A 446 19.02 -26.56 -13.10
C PRO A 446 19.83 -26.63 -11.81
N LEU A 447 20.58 -25.56 -11.51
CA LEU A 447 21.44 -25.46 -10.33
C LEU A 447 20.67 -25.15 -9.03
N ALA A 448 19.41 -24.69 -9.14
CA ALA A 448 18.60 -24.29 -8.01
C ALA A 448 17.18 -24.85 -8.14
N LYS A 449 16.58 -25.19 -7.00
CA LYS A 449 15.18 -25.61 -6.93
C LYS A 449 14.26 -24.45 -7.29
N THR A 450 13.24 -24.75 -8.10
CA THR A 450 12.18 -23.81 -8.47
C THR A 450 11.18 -23.65 -7.33
N TRP A 451 10.90 -24.71 -6.57
CA TRP A 451 9.99 -24.70 -5.42
C TRP A 451 10.43 -25.68 -4.33
N PRO A 452 10.19 -25.42 -3.03
CA PRO A 452 9.71 -24.18 -2.40
C PRO A 452 10.80 -23.11 -2.25
N LYS A 453 10.45 -21.85 -2.50
CA LYS A 453 11.37 -20.69 -2.38
C LYS A 453 11.33 -20.12 -0.95
N SER A 454 12.48 -20.10 -0.27
CA SER A 454 12.60 -19.53 1.08
C SER A 454 12.23 -18.05 1.14
N SER A 455 12.49 -17.31 0.06
CA SER A 455 12.11 -15.90 -0.10
C SER A 455 10.60 -15.66 -0.13
N PHE A 456 9.79 -16.67 -0.38
CA PHE A 456 8.33 -16.55 -0.40
C PHE A 456 7.67 -17.21 0.83
N VAL A 457 8.07 -18.44 1.15
CA VAL A 457 7.44 -19.24 2.21
C VAL A 457 7.66 -18.62 3.60
N LEU A 458 8.87 -18.17 3.92
CA LEU A 458 9.19 -17.65 5.26
C LEU A 458 8.45 -16.33 5.56
N PRO A 459 8.47 -15.30 4.68
CA PRO A 459 7.71 -14.08 4.93
C PRO A 459 6.19 -14.32 5.00
N PHE A 460 5.67 -15.22 4.17
CA PHE A 460 4.24 -15.56 4.17
C PHE A 460 3.83 -16.23 5.50
N SER A 461 4.62 -17.20 5.96
CA SER A 461 4.39 -17.87 7.25
C SER A 461 4.52 -16.93 8.44
N ALA A 462 5.46 -15.99 8.41
CA ALA A 462 5.59 -14.94 9.42
C ALA A 462 4.40 -13.98 9.43
N MET A 463 3.87 -13.63 8.24
CA MET A 463 2.69 -12.77 8.11
C MET A 463 1.43 -13.44 8.67
N LEU A 464 1.23 -14.73 8.38
CA LEU A 464 0.13 -15.51 8.96
C LEU A 464 0.26 -15.62 10.49
N GLY A 465 1.48 -15.86 10.99
CA GLY A 465 1.76 -15.87 12.43
C GLY A 465 1.45 -14.52 13.08
N LEU A 466 1.86 -13.41 12.46
CA LEU A 466 1.55 -12.06 12.95
C LEU A 466 0.04 -11.82 12.99
N ALA A 467 -0.70 -12.18 11.93
CA ALA A 467 -2.15 -12.02 11.86
C ALA A 467 -2.87 -12.80 12.97
N ALA A 468 -2.48 -14.06 13.19
CA ALA A 468 -2.97 -14.86 14.30
C ALA A 468 -2.64 -14.23 15.66
N GLY A 469 -1.44 -13.66 15.81
CA GLY A 469 -1.02 -12.94 17.01
C GLY A 469 -1.86 -11.69 17.28
N VAL A 470 -2.20 -10.91 16.25
CA VAL A 470 -3.10 -9.75 16.35
C VAL A 470 -4.49 -10.18 16.79
N MET A 471 -5.04 -11.23 16.18
CA MET A 471 -6.35 -11.78 16.57
C MET A 471 -6.35 -12.26 18.03
N ALA A 472 -5.34 -13.00 18.45
CA ALA A 472 -5.20 -13.47 19.83
C ALA A 472 -5.05 -12.31 20.83
N ALA A 473 -4.33 -11.24 20.46
CA ALA A 473 -4.20 -10.05 21.29
C ALA A 473 -5.54 -9.30 21.45
N LEU A 474 -6.30 -9.15 20.37
CA LEU A 474 -7.63 -8.53 20.40
C LEU A 474 -8.62 -9.33 21.26
N LEU A 475 -8.63 -10.67 21.13
CA LEU A 475 -9.48 -11.54 21.96
C LEU A 475 -9.10 -11.44 23.44
N ARG A 476 -7.80 -11.38 23.76
CA ARG A 476 -7.33 -11.21 25.14
C ARG A 476 -7.73 -9.86 25.73
N ASP A 477 -7.66 -8.79 24.95
CA ASP A 477 -8.01 -7.44 25.41
C ASP A 477 -9.54 -7.28 25.55
N GLY A 478 -10.33 -7.91 24.67
CA GLY A 478 -11.79 -7.94 24.75
C GLY A 478 -12.36 -8.70 25.96
N LEU A 479 -11.57 -9.60 26.55
CA LEU A 479 -11.95 -10.37 27.75
C LEU A 479 -11.55 -9.68 29.07
N ASP A 480 -10.76 -8.59 29.04
CA ASP A 480 -10.29 -7.89 30.24
C ASP A 480 -11.28 -6.78 30.67
N ARG A 481 -12.13 -7.07 31.67
CA ARG A 481 -13.25 -6.19 32.13
C ARG A 481 -12.97 -5.34 33.38
N ARG A 482 -11.71 -5.15 33.80
CA ARG A 482 -11.36 -4.48 35.08
C ARG A 482 -11.57 -2.96 35.07
N VAL A 483 -11.92 -2.36 36.21
CA VAL A 483 -12.09 -0.89 36.40
C VAL A 483 -10.73 -0.21 36.46
N SER A 484 -10.18 0.15 35.31
CA SER A 484 -8.86 0.79 35.22
C SER A 484 -8.90 2.25 34.72
N SER A 485 -10.05 2.77 34.28
CA SER A 485 -10.14 4.10 33.66
C SER A 485 -11.27 4.93 34.24
N SER A 486 -10.96 6.10 34.80
CA SER A 486 -11.95 7.09 35.27
C SER A 486 -12.85 7.60 34.16
N GLU A 487 -12.37 7.59 32.92
CA GLU A 487 -13.14 8.00 31.75
C GLU A 487 -14.27 6.99 31.44
N LYS A 488 -14.00 5.70 31.69
CA LYS A 488 -14.98 4.63 31.51
C LYS A 488 -16.09 4.70 32.57
N LEU A 489 -15.72 4.99 33.82
CA LEU A 489 -16.67 5.19 34.93
C LEU A 489 -17.59 6.39 34.72
N ARG A 490 -17.06 7.53 34.24
CA ARG A 490 -17.88 8.71 33.94
C ARG A 490 -18.85 8.47 32.79
N ARG A 491 -18.43 7.75 31.74
CA ARG A 491 -19.28 7.43 30.57
C ARG A 491 -20.34 6.37 30.87
N GLU A 492 -20.02 5.32 31.62
CA GLU A 492 -20.93 4.19 31.86
C GLU A 492 -21.85 4.40 33.08
N LEU A 493 -21.40 5.10 34.14
CA LEU A 493 -22.16 5.27 35.38
C LEU A 493 -22.62 6.70 35.66
N GLY A 494 -22.14 7.70 34.90
CA GLY A 494 -22.54 9.11 35.08
C GLY A 494 -21.99 9.79 36.33
N ILE A 495 -21.08 9.15 37.08
CA ILE A 495 -20.58 9.65 38.37
C ILE A 495 -19.30 10.48 38.17
N THR A 496 -19.21 11.60 38.88
CA THR A 496 -18.03 12.48 38.88
C THR A 496 -16.86 11.82 39.62
N SER A 497 -15.68 11.78 39.00
CA SER A 497 -14.45 11.36 39.67
C SER A 497 -13.84 12.57 40.39
N LEU A 498 -13.80 12.53 41.73
CA LEU A 498 -13.27 13.64 42.55
C LEU A 498 -11.73 13.72 42.54
N GLY A 499 -11.05 12.60 42.27
CA GLY A 499 -9.60 12.58 42.14
C GLY A 499 -8.99 11.18 42.21
N HIS A 500 -7.72 11.10 41.81
CA HIS A 500 -6.90 9.87 41.87
C HIS A 500 -5.85 10.04 42.96
N VAL A 501 -5.95 9.27 44.04
CA VAL A 501 -4.99 9.30 45.15
C VAL A 501 -3.97 8.17 44.95
N PRO A 502 -2.69 8.47 44.71
CA PRO A 502 -1.67 7.46 44.45
C PRO A 502 -1.36 6.62 45.70
N VAL A 503 -0.78 5.44 45.52
CA VAL A 503 -0.26 4.64 46.66
C VAL A 503 0.81 5.45 47.40
N TYR A 504 0.63 5.70 48.70
CA TYR A 504 1.65 6.32 49.53
C TYR A 504 2.88 5.41 49.60
N ALA A 505 4.00 5.85 49.03
CA ALA A 505 5.30 5.21 49.16
C ALA A 505 6.12 5.99 50.19
N SER A 506 6.45 5.35 51.32
CA SER A 506 7.33 5.98 52.32
C SER A 506 8.67 6.35 51.67
N PRO A 507 9.17 7.58 51.85
CA PRO A 507 10.48 7.95 51.32
C PRO A 507 11.54 7.05 51.94
N SER A 508 12.33 6.38 51.10
CA SER A 508 13.49 5.61 51.52
C SER A 508 14.55 6.59 52.03
N PHE A 509 14.61 6.79 53.35
CA PHE A 509 15.69 7.58 53.94
C PHE A 509 17.03 6.84 53.83
N LEU A 510 18.09 7.65 53.69
CA LEU A 510 19.49 7.27 53.53
C LEU A 510 19.97 6.18 54.50
N PRO A 511 20.92 5.31 54.10
CA PRO A 511 21.52 4.35 55.01
C PRO A 511 22.43 5.07 56.00
N GLY A 512 21.97 5.17 57.26
CA GLY A 512 22.81 5.56 58.40
C GLY A 512 22.22 6.66 59.26
N SER A 513 21.39 6.28 60.24
CA SER A 513 21.49 6.76 61.63
C SER A 513 20.29 6.23 62.44
N LEU A 514 20.61 5.48 63.51
CA LEU A 514 19.86 5.23 64.74
C LEU A 514 18.31 5.31 64.70
N ALA A 515 17.65 4.17 64.48
CA ALA A 515 16.29 3.92 64.98
C ALA A 515 16.00 2.42 65.10
N THR A 516 16.80 1.72 65.92
CA THR A 516 16.48 0.38 66.44
C THR A 516 15.69 0.53 67.74
N ALA A 517 14.36 0.65 67.65
CA ALA A 517 13.41 0.24 68.69
C ALA A 517 11.96 0.32 68.17
N ASN A 518 11.22 -0.78 68.29
CA ASN A 518 9.78 -0.96 68.05
C ASN A 518 9.25 -0.91 66.60
N SER A 519 9.46 -2.01 65.88
CA SER A 519 9.19 -2.17 64.45
C SER A 519 7.85 -2.86 64.08
N SER A 520 6.98 -3.20 65.04
CA SER A 520 5.71 -3.92 64.76
C SER A 520 4.50 -3.00 64.54
N TRP A 521 4.41 -1.88 65.27
CA TRP A 521 3.24 -0.98 65.22
C TRP A 521 3.32 0.04 64.07
N ARG A 522 4.53 0.44 63.67
CA ARG A 522 4.77 1.52 62.69
C ARG A 522 4.58 1.15 61.22
N ARG A 523 4.26 -0.10 60.82
CA ARG A 523 4.06 -0.44 59.39
C ARG A 523 2.61 -0.34 58.92
N THR A 524 1.64 -0.37 59.83
CA THR A 524 0.20 -0.44 59.49
C THR A 524 -0.51 0.92 59.60
N MET A 525 0.05 1.90 60.33
CA MET A 525 -0.55 3.23 60.58
C MET A 525 0.10 4.40 59.79
N LEU A 526 0.99 4.13 58.84
CA LEU A 526 1.85 5.14 58.20
C LEU A 526 1.21 6.29 57.40
N PRO A 527 0.01 6.19 56.80
CA PRO A 527 -0.49 7.30 55.99
C PRO A 527 -1.45 8.25 56.72
N LEU A 528 -1.81 8.02 57.99
CA LEU A 528 -2.89 8.80 58.66
C LEU A 528 -2.54 10.29 58.89
N ARG A 529 -1.25 10.66 58.88
CA ARG A 529 -0.75 12.05 59.03
C ARG A 529 0.01 12.56 57.80
N SER A 530 -0.04 11.83 56.68
CA SER A 530 0.86 12.05 55.54
C SER A 530 0.77 13.44 54.88
N VAL A 531 -0.39 14.10 54.97
CA VAL A 531 -0.58 15.48 54.49
C VAL A 531 0.23 16.48 55.30
N LEU A 532 0.36 16.28 56.61
CA LEU A 532 1.15 17.13 57.49
C LEU A 532 2.65 16.81 57.37
N ASP A 533 3.01 15.53 57.31
CA ASP A 533 4.40 15.10 57.28
C ASP A 533 5.08 15.36 55.91
N THR A 534 4.30 15.30 54.82
CA THR A 534 4.80 15.47 53.45
C THR A 534 3.85 16.36 52.61
N PRO A 535 3.76 17.67 52.89
CA PRO A 535 2.75 18.55 52.29
C PRO A 535 2.89 18.71 50.77
N TYR A 536 4.07 18.49 50.19
CA TYR A 536 4.31 18.61 48.75
C TYR A 536 4.39 17.26 48.01
N SER A 537 3.96 16.16 48.65
CA SER A 537 3.93 14.86 48.01
C SER A 537 2.81 14.77 46.95
N GLN A 538 2.95 13.84 46.00
CA GLN A 538 1.86 13.56 45.03
C GLN A 538 0.56 13.12 45.70
N PHE A 539 0.66 12.49 46.87
CA PHE A 539 -0.48 12.09 47.67
C PHE A 539 -1.21 13.31 48.25
N SER A 540 -0.47 14.25 48.85
CA SER A 540 -1.03 15.48 49.44
C SER A 540 -1.61 16.42 48.37
N GLU A 541 -0.95 16.55 47.22
CA GLU A 541 -1.47 17.30 46.06
C GLU A 541 -2.76 16.68 45.51
N ALA A 542 -2.83 15.35 45.39
CA ALA A 542 -4.04 14.66 44.97
C ALA A 542 -5.20 14.92 45.95
N LEU A 543 -4.94 14.89 47.26
CA LEU A 543 -5.94 15.21 48.29
C LEU A 543 -6.38 16.68 48.29
N ARG A 544 -5.48 17.64 48.02
CA ARG A 544 -5.88 19.04 47.78
C ARG A 544 -6.81 19.16 46.58
N GLY A 545 -6.55 18.43 45.50
CA GLY A 545 -7.44 18.38 44.32
C GLY A 545 -8.82 17.81 44.65
N VAL A 546 -8.87 16.73 45.46
CA VAL A 546 -10.12 16.16 45.97
C VAL A 546 -10.88 17.18 46.82
N LYS A 547 -10.20 17.85 47.77
CA LYS A 547 -10.77 18.91 48.60
C LYS A 547 -11.40 20.03 47.76
N HIS A 548 -10.67 20.56 46.78
CA HIS A 548 -11.20 21.62 45.91
C HIS A 548 -12.45 21.18 45.13
N SER A 549 -12.49 19.90 44.73
CA SER A 549 -13.65 19.32 44.04
C SER A 549 -14.85 19.20 44.99
N ILE A 550 -14.62 18.82 46.25
CA ILE A 550 -15.65 18.79 47.31
C ILE A 550 -16.14 20.20 47.61
N ASP A 551 -15.25 21.16 47.87
CA ASP A 551 -15.59 22.56 48.16
C ASP A 551 -16.42 23.20 47.04
N SER A 552 -16.19 22.81 45.79
CA SER A 552 -16.96 23.29 44.63
C SER A 552 -18.39 22.75 44.55
N ALA A 553 -18.68 21.64 45.24
CA ALA A 553 -20.01 21.02 45.25
C ALA A 553 -20.95 21.66 46.29
N PHE A 554 -20.41 22.45 47.22
CA PHE A 554 -21.19 23.12 48.27
C PHE A 554 -21.18 24.65 48.07
N PRO A 555 -22.25 25.37 48.51
CA PRO A 555 -22.26 26.83 48.49
C PRO A 555 -21.17 27.44 49.40
N PRO A 556 -20.59 28.59 49.03
CA PRO A 556 -19.57 29.25 49.84
C PRO A 556 -20.13 29.60 51.24
N ASN A 557 -19.40 29.19 52.29
CA ASN A 557 -19.71 29.39 53.71
C ASN A 557 -20.89 28.59 54.30
N ALA A 558 -21.44 27.59 53.60
CA ALA A 558 -22.35 26.64 54.22
C ALA A 558 -21.59 25.65 55.13
N PRO A 559 -22.16 25.22 56.27
CA PRO A 559 -21.62 24.08 57.01
C PRO A 559 -21.74 22.83 56.13
N MET A 560 -20.68 22.02 56.07
CA MET A 560 -20.60 20.83 55.22
C MET A 560 -20.57 19.57 56.08
N VAL A 561 -21.56 18.70 55.93
CA VAL A 561 -21.57 17.36 56.57
C VAL A 561 -21.35 16.28 55.51
N ILE A 562 -20.15 15.71 55.49
CA ILE A 562 -19.69 14.79 54.43
C ILE A 562 -19.37 13.42 55.02
N GLY A 563 -19.95 12.36 54.44
CA GLY A 563 -19.59 10.99 54.78
C GLY A 563 -18.60 10.38 53.79
N ILE A 564 -17.62 9.65 54.32
CA ILE A 564 -16.66 8.87 53.53
C ILE A 564 -16.95 7.39 53.74
N THR A 565 -17.19 6.67 52.64
CA THR A 565 -17.42 5.22 52.67
C THR A 565 -16.72 4.53 51.49
N SER A 566 -16.76 3.20 51.45
CA SER A 566 -16.20 2.37 50.39
C SER A 566 -17.13 1.19 50.09
N VAL A 567 -16.97 0.55 48.93
CA VAL A 567 -17.82 -0.61 48.56
C VAL A 567 -17.42 -1.82 49.40
N GLY A 568 -16.12 -2.12 49.48
CA GLY A 568 -15.58 -3.18 50.33
C GLY A 568 -14.65 -2.66 51.44
N THR A 569 -14.36 -3.53 52.41
CA THR A 569 -13.37 -3.30 53.47
C THR A 569 -11.93 -3.19 52.94
N GLY A 570 -11.13 -2.31 53.55
CA GLY A 570 -9.70 -2.18 53.23
C GLY A 570 -9.36 -1.32 52.00
N GLU A 571 -10.32 -0.54 51.49
CA GLU A 571 -10.15 0.39 50.36
C GLU A 571 -9.53 1.74 50.74
N GLY A 572 -9.39 2.02 52.05
CA GLY A 572 -8.68 3.17 52.59
C GLY A 572 -9.55 4.38 52.97
N LYS A 573 -10.85 4.17 53.21
CA LYS A 573 -11.83 5.17 53.69
C LYS A 573 -11.31 6.03 54.85
N THR A 574 -10.91 5.39 55.95
CA THR A 574 -10.38 6.03 57.16
C THR A 574 -9.11 6.83 56.87
N THR A 575 -8.24 6.33 55.99
CA THR A 575 -7.03 7.05 55.58
C THR A 575 -7.36 8.34 54.84
N ILE A 576 -8.30 8.31 53.91
CA ILE A 576 -8.74 9.52 53.20
C ILE A 576 -9.44 10.49 54.17
N ALA A 577 -10.31 9.98 55.05
CA ALA A 577 -11.06 10.78 56.02
C ALA A 577 -10.14 11.57 56.98
N THR A 578 -9.18 10.89 57.60
CA THR A 578 -8.24 11.53 58.53
C THR A 578 -7.37 12.59 57.85
N ASN A 579 -6.78 12.27 56.68
CA ASN A 579 -5.91 13.23 55.97
C ASN A 579 -6.70 14.42 55.41
N LEU A 580 -7.95 14.21 54.99
CA LEU A 580 -8.81 15.30 54.54
C LEU A 580 -9.18 16.23 55.71
N ALA A 581 -9.50 15.66 56.88
CA ALA A 581 -9.81 16.44 58.08
C ALA A 581 -8.61 17.30 58.53
N GLN A 582 -7.41 16.72 58.55
CA GLN A 582 -6.17 17.44 58.84
C GLN A 582 -5.89 18.55 57.81
N LEU A 583 -6.17 18.30 56.53
CA LEU A 583 -5.97 19.29 55.47
C LEU A 583 -6.88 20.51 55.68
N TYR A 584 -8.17 20.30 55.99
CA TYR A 584 -9.08 21.40 56.28
C TYR A 584 -8.70 22.17 57.54
N GLN A 585 -8.29 21.46 58.61
CA GLN A 585 -7.85 22.08 59.87
C GLN A 585 -6.62 22.97 59.67
N HIS A 586 -5.62 22.50 58.91
CA HIS A 586 -4.39 23.26 58.64
C HIS A 586 -4.62 24.46 57.68
N GLU A 587 -5.69 24.45 56.89
CA GLU A 587 -6.12 25.60 56.08
C GLU A 587 -6.97 26.61 56.87
N GLY A 588 -7.18 26.38 58.18
CA GLY A 588 -7.87 27.29 59.08
C GLY A 588 -9.40 27.12 59.11
N ALA A 589 -9.94 26.03 58.58
CA ALA A 589 -11.36 25.71 58.73
C ALA A 589 -11.60 24.97 60.07
N SER A 590 -12.71 25.28 60.76
CA SER A 590 -13.14 24.50 61.93
C SER A 590 -13.68 23.15 61.49
N VAL A 591 -12.94 22.08 61.81
CA VAL A 591 -13.27 20.71 61.39
C VAL A 591 -13.42 19.79 62.58
N VAL A 592 -14.38 18.87 62.48
CA VAL A 592 -14.52 17.74 63.39
C VAL A 592 -14.64 16.44 62.58
N LEU A 593 -13.97 15.39 63.06
CA LEU A 593 -14.02 14.06 62.48
C LEU A 593 -14.84 13.14 63.41
N ILE A 594 -15.78 12.39 62.86
CA ILE A 594 -16.62 11.47 63.64
C ILE A 594 -16.35 10.05 63.15
N ASP A 595 -16.00 9.15 64.08
CA ASP A 595 -15.93 7.73 63.78
C ASP A 595 -17.33 7.10 63.87
N ALA A 596 -17.91 6.76 62.72
CA ALA A 596 -19.18 6.06 62.62
C ALA A 596 -19.00 4.63 62.05
N ASP A 597 -17.81 4.05 62.19
CA ASP A 597 -17.54 2.63 61.92
C ASP A 597 -17.75 1.80 63.20
N PHE A 598 -19.02 1.58 63.58
CA PHE A 598 -19.39 0.79 64.76
C PHE A 598 -18.96 -0.69 64.69
N LEU A 599 -18.53 -1.19 63.52
CA LEU A 599 -18.11 -2.59 63.35
C LEU A 599 -16.62 -2.80 63.64
N ASN A 600 -15.76 -1.92 63.13
CA ASN A 600 -14.31 -2.10 63.21
C ASN A 600 -13.59 -0.95 63.92
N ALA A 601 -14.29 0.14 64.29
CA ALA A 601 -13.88 1.30 65.10
C ALA A 601 -12.38 1.66 65.04
N ARG A 602 -11.81 1.65 63.83
CA ARG A 602 -10.35 1.72 63.66
C ARG A 602 -9.81 3.10 63.98
N LEU A 603 -10.59 4.13 63.69
CA LEU A 603 -10.22 5.50 64.00
C LEU A 603 -10.26 5.71 65.52
N SER A 604 -11.29 5.23 66.21
CA SER A 604 -11.42 5.29 67.68
C SER A 604 -10.27 4.58 68.39
N CYS A 605 -9.86 3.40 67.92
CA CYS A 605 -8.67 2.71 68.46
C CYS A 605 -7.40 3.55 68.29
N VAL A 606 -7.20 4.17 67.12
CA VAL A 606 -6.00 5.00 66.86
C VAL A 606 -5.97 6.26 67.73
N VAL A 607 -7.12 6.93 67.90
CA VAL A 607 -7.20 8.16 68.69
C VAL A 607 -6.97 7.89 70.18
N THR A 608 -7.53 6.81 70.72
CA THR A 608 -7.38 6.45 72.14
C THR A 608 -5.98 5.96 72.50
N GLU A 609 -5.32 5.19 71.62
CA GLU A 609 -3.99 4.65 71.89
C GLU A 609 -2.85 5.64 71.56
N SER A 610 -3.00 6.49 70.54
CA SER A 610 -1.89 7.33 70.01
C SER A 610 -2.35 8.62 69.32
N GLY A 611 -3.52 9.17 69.67
CA GLY A 611 -4.11 10.32 68.96
C GLY A 611 -3.19 11.54 68.83
N THR A 612 -2.49 11.90 69.90
CA THR A 612 -1.60 13.08 69.93
C THR A 612 -0.41 12.96 68.95
N GLU A 613 0.10 11.75 68.71
CA GLU A 613 1.16 11.51 67.72
C GLU A 613 0.68 11.75 66.28
N PHE A 614 -0.61 11.50 66.02
CA PHE A 614 -1.24 11.68 64.70
C PHE A 614 -1.95 13.03 64.54
N GLY A 615 -1.82 13.96 65.49
CA GLY A 615 -2.47 15.27 65.42
C GLY A 615 -4.00 15.18 65.52
N MET A 616 -4.49 14.21 66.30
CA MET A 616 -5.91 14.00 66.60
C MET A 616 -6.14 14.01 68.11
N GLU A 617 -7.31 14.46 68.54
CA GLU A 617 -7.65 14.56 69.96
C GLU A 617 -9.09 14.10 70.17
N ALA A 618 -9.32 13.26 71.18
CA ALA A 618 -10.67 12.76 71.48
C ALA A 618 -11.52 13.92 72.04
N LEU A 619 -12.67 14.16 71.43
CA LEU A 619 -13.62 15.19 71.86
C LEU A 619 -14.73 14.56 72.70
N SER A 620 -14.88 15.03 73.94
CA SER A 620 -16.02 14.68 74.78
C SER A 620 -17.21 15.59 74.48
N ILE A 621 -18.35 15.01 74.11
CA ILE A 621 -19.56 15.77 73.73
C ILE A 621 -20.12 16.60 74.90
N ASN A 622 -19.84 16.21 76.15
CA ASN A 622 -20.27 16.92 77.34
C ASN A 622 -19.48 18.22 77.61
N GLU A 623 -18.30 18.38 77.01
CA GLU A 623 -17.46 19.58 77.14
C GLU A 623 -17.82 20.67 76.12
N VAL A 624 -18.73 20.36 75.19
CA VAL A 624 -19.18 21.28 74.16
C VAL A 624 -20.24 22.24 74.73
N PRO A 625 -20.04 23.57 74.72
CA PRO A 625 -20.99 24.52 75.33
C PRO A 625 -22.35 24.47 74.63
N ARG A 626 -23.40 24.12 75.37
CA ARG A 626 -24.77 24.19 74.88
C ARG A 626 -25.24 25.64 74.96
N ARG A 627 -25.59 26.25 73.82
CA ARG A 627 -26.10 27.64 73.72
C ARG A 627 -27.37 27.92 74.54
N TYR A 628 -28.03 26.87 75.05
CA TYR A 628 -29.16 26.94 75.97
C TYR A 628 -29.03 25.81 76.99
N SER A 629 -28.80 26.15 78.26
CA SER A 629 -29.02 25.21 79.37
C SER A 629 -30.46 25.37 79.87
N VAL A 630 -31.24 24.29 79.84
CA VAL A 630 -32.54 24.27 80.53
C VAL A 630 -32.28 23.86 81.98
N ALA A 631 -32.35 24.83 82.89
CA ALA A 631 -32.31 24.56 84.33
C ALA A 631 -33.75 24.46 84.85
N HIS A 632 -34.04 23.39 85.60
CA HIS A 632 -35.28 23.27 86.37
C HIS A 632 -35.09 23.95 87.73
N GLU A 633 -35.66 25.14 87.89
CA GLU A 633 -35.93 25.72 89.21
C GLU A 633 -37.44 25.93 89.35
N ALA A 634 -38.01 25.33 90.40
CA ALA A 634 -39.37 25.58 90.88
C ALA A 634 -40.51 25.57 89.82
N GLY A 635 -40.50 24.64 88.87
CA GLY A 635 -41.68 24.32 88.05
C GLY A 635 -41.99 25.29 86.89
N VAL A 636 -41.11 26.24 86.56
CA VAL A 636 -41.28 27.12 85.38
C VAL A 636 -40.04 27.04 84.49
N LEU A 637 -40.26 26.79 83.18
CA LEU A 637 -39.21 26.79 82.16
C LEU A 637 -38.73 28.22 81.91
N VAL A 638 -37.52 28.55 82.37
CA VAL A 638 -36.87 29.83 82.06
C VAL A 638 -35.62 29.55 81.21
N ALA A 639 -35.62 30.04 79.98
CA ALA A 639 -34.44 30.04 79.13
C ALA A 639 -33.48 31.14 79.60
N LYS A 640 -32.43 30.76 80.35
CA LYS A 640 -31.30 31.67 80.59
C LYS A 640 -30.42 31.68 79.35
N ALA A 641 -30.35 32.84 78.70
CA ALA A 641 -29.29 33.13 77.75
C ALA A 641 -28.05 33.53 78.55
N ASP A 642 -27.07 32.64 78.66
CA ASP A 642 -25.76 33.01 79.18
C ASP A 642 -25.06 33.88 78.14
N HIS A 643 -25.13 35.20 78.34
CA HIS A 643 -24.21 36.15 77.73
C HIS A 643 -22.88 36.09 78.48
N GLN A 644 -22.04 35.12 78.13
CA GLN A 644 -20.60 35.27 78.29
C GLN A 644 -20.00 35.77 76.96
N PRO A 645 -19.01 36.68 77.00
CA PRO A 645 -18.30 37.10 75.80
C PRO A 645 -17.66 35.87 75.15
N GLU A 646 -17.59 35.86 73.82
CA GLU A 646 -17.02 34.80 72.99
C GLU A 646 -15.63 34.37 73.50
N ALA A 647 -15.61 33.41 74.42
CA ALA A 647 -14.43 32.61 74.67
C ALA A 647 -14.31 31.71 73.45
N GLU A 648 -13.55 32.16 72.46
CA GLU A 648 -12.99 31.29 71.44
C GLU A 648 -12.46 30.05 72.18
N LEU A 649 -13.07 28.90 71.93
CA LEU A 649 -12.52 27.60 72.29
C LEU A 649 -11.22 27.44 71.51
N MET A 650 -10.15 28.07 71.99
CA MET A 650 -8.79 27.86 71.56
C MET A 650 -8.40 26.44 71.96
N HIS A 651 -8.83 25.48 71.14
CA HIS A 651 -8.17 24.19 71.07
C HIS A 651 -6.73 24.45 70.61
N ALA A 652 -5.79 23.69 71.15
CA ALA A 652 -4.38 23.85 70.86
C ALA A 652 -4.15 23.92 69.34
N PRO A 653 -3.33 24.86 68.83
CA PRO A 653 -3.14 25.04 67.41
C PRO A 653 -2.43 23.80 66.84
N GLY A 654 -3.20 22.84 66.30
CA GLY A 654 -2.65 21.73 65.52
C GLY A 654 -3.37 20.38 65.58
N SER A 655 -4.30 20.12 66.50
CA SER A 655 -5.03 18.83 66.58
C SER A 655 -6.44 18.90 65.94
N VAL A 656 -6.84 17.81 65.28
CA VAL A 656 -8.22 17.62 64.78
C VAL A 656 -9.05 16.96 65.90
N PRO A 657 -10.16 17.56 66.34
CA PRO A 657 -11.06 16.92 67.30
C PRO A 657 -11.78 15.73 66.65
N VAL A 658 -11.79 14.59 67.35
CA VAL A 658 -12.39 13.34 66.89
C VAL A 658 -13.42 12.84 67.89
N VAL A 659 -14.66 12.63 67.43
CA VAL A 659 -15.69 11.94 68.22
C VAL A 659 -15.51 10.43 68.00
N THR A 660 -15.22 9.71 69.08
CA THR A 660 -14.99 8.26 69.05
C THR A 660 -16.31 7.50 69.24
N VAL A 661 -16.38 6.27 68.73
CA VAL A 661 -17.55 5.39 68.87
C VAL A 661 -17.97 5.22 70.33
N ASP A 662 -17.01 5.05 71.24
CA ASP A 662 -17.27 4.91 72.68
C ASP A 662 -17.99 6.13 73.28
N GLU A 663 -17.77 7.33 72.74
CA GLU A 663 -18.44 8.55 73.22
C GLU A 663 -19.88 8.62 72.69
N THR A 664 -20.09 8.22 71.43
CA THR A 664 -21.43 8.09 70.85
C THR A 664 -22.24 6.97 71.52
N GLU A 665 -21.60 5.89 71.99
CA GLU A 665 -22.28 4.85 72.76
C GLU A 665 -22.64 5.31 74.18
N LYS A 666 -21.79 6.13 74.83
CA LYS A 666 -22.08 6.73 76.14
C LYS A 666 -23.20 7.77 76.11
N SER A 667 -23.43 8.41 74.96
CA SER A 667 -24.49 9.42 74.79
C SER A 667 -25.88 8.79 74.59
N VAL A 668 -25.96 7.47 74.37
CA VAL A 668 -27.22 6.74 74.25
C VAL A 668 -27.96 6.69 75.59
N ALA A 669 -29.24 7.05 75.59
CA ALA A 669 -30.09 6.88 76.77
C ALA A 669 -30.13 5.41 77.20
N ALA A 670 -29.91 5.14 78.49
CA ALA A 670 -29.72 3.80 79.07
C ALA A 670 -30.82 2.75 78.75
N SER A 671 -31.95 3.14 78.15
CA SER A 671 -33.07 2.28 77.77
C SER A 671 -33.05 1.77 76.32
N GLN A 672 -32.11 2.19 75.44
CA GLN A 672 -32.10 1.79 74.03
C GLN A 672 -30.81 1.07 73.62
N ARG A 673 -30.89 -0.27 73.46
CA ARG A 673 -29.75 -1.14 73.07
C ARG A 673 -29.17 -0.91 71.66
N TYR A 674 -29.89 -0.21 70.79
CA TYR A 674 -29.48 0.17 69.43
C TYR A 674 -29.70 1.67 69.18
N GLY A 675 -29.61 2.48 70.24
CA GLY A 675 -29.86 3.93 70.19
C GLY A 675 -28.68 4.75 69.64
N HIS A 676 -27.61 4.10 69.16
CA HIS A 676 -26.40 4.76 68.65
C HIS A 676 -26.65 5.59 67.40
N LEU A 677 -27.58 5.19 66.51
CA LEU A 677 -27.92 5.96 65.30
C LEU A 677 -28.69 7.28 65.61
N PRO A 678 -29.76 7.27 66.45
CA PRO A 678 -30.37 8.50 66.93
C PRO A 678 -29.41 9.42 67.71
N ALA A 679 -28.51 8.83 68.51
CA ALA A 679 -27.50 9.57 69.26
C ALA A 679 -26.50 10.27 68.32
N LEU A 680 -25.96 9.53 67.34
CA LEU A 680 -25.09 10.06 66.29
C LEU A 680 -25.77 11.18 65.49
N LYS A 681 -27.07 11.05 65.20
CA LYS A 681 -27.83 12.12 64.53
C LYS A 681 -27.87 13.40 65.38
N ALA A 682 -28.18 13.27 66.67
CA ALA A 682 -28.22 14.41 67.58
C ALA A 682 -26.83 15.07 67.74
N GLU A 683 -25.76 14.27 67.72
CA GLU A 683 -24.37 14.74 67.73
C GLU A 683 -24.00 15.51 66.46
N ILE A 684 -24.31 14.96 65.28
CA ILE A 684 -24.09 15.63 64.00
C ILE A 684 -24.85 16.98 63.95
N ASP A 685 -26.11 17.01 64.41
CA ASP A 685 -26.92 18.23 64.44
C ASP A 685 -26.35 19.31 65.38
N LEU A 686 -25.71 18.90 66.48
CA LEU A 686 -25.03 19.79 67.42
C LEU A 686 -23.73 20.33 66.80
N LEU A 687 -22.88 19.43 66.29
CA LEU A 687 -21.57 19.75 65.75
C LEU A 687 -21.65 20.60 64.47
N ARG A 688 -22.67 20.38 63.63
CA ARG A 688 -22.94 21.19 62.44
C ARG A 688 -23.11 22.68 62.73
N ARG A 689 -23.53 23.05 63.95
CA ARG A 689 -23.72 24.46 64.34
C ARG A 689 -22.43 25.15 64.77
N GLN A 690 -21.39 24.39 65.07
CA GLN A 690 -20.14 24.90 65.66
C GLN A 690 -18.94 24.72 64.72
N TYR A 691 -18.92 23.64 63.95
CA TYR A 691 -17.88 23.33 62.99
C TYR A 691 -18.36 23.62 61.56
N LYS A 692 -17.48 24.22 60.76
CA LYS A 692 -17.73 24.48 59.35
C LYS A 692 -17.73 23.18 58.54
N VAL A 693 -16.90 22.21 58.93
CA VAL A 693 -16.78 20.92 58.25
C VAL A 693 -16.92 19.78 59.24
N VAL A 694 -17.87 18.89 59.00
CA VAL A 694 -18.07 17.64 59.76
C VAL A 694 -17.79 16.49 58.80
N ILE A 695 -16.74 15.72 59.06
CA ILE A 695 -16.38 14.53 58.28
C ILE A 695 -16.77 13.30 59.08
N VAL A 696 -17.53 12.39 58.47
CA VAL A 696 -17.97 11.15 59.10
C VAL A 696 -17.28 9.97 58.42
N ASP A 697 -16.41 9.25 59.13
CA ASP A 697 -15.81 7.99 58.65
C ASP A 697 -16.81 6.86 58.87
N MET A 698 -17.36 6.29 57.79
CA MET A 698 -18.43 5.30 57.85
C MET A 698 -17.92 3.90 57.52
N SER A 699 -18.60 2.87 58.03
CA SER A 699 -18.35 1.46 57.64
C SER A 699 -18.47 1.25 56.12
N ALA A 700 -17.82 0.21 55.60
CA ALA A 700 -17.98 -0.19 54.20
C ALA A 700 -19.43 -0.58 53.91
N PHE A 701 -19.91 -0.22 52.73
CA PHE A 701 -21.32 -0.31 52.38
C PHE A 701 -21.85 -1.75 52.31
N GLU A 702 -21.07 -2.69 51.75
CA GLU A 702 -21.45 -4.11 51.72
C GLU A 702 -21.47 -4.76 53.12
N ASP A 703 -20.72 -4.19 54.07
CA ASP A 703 -20.45 -4.81 55.37
C ASP A 703 -21.37 -4.29 56.49
N SER A 704 -22.01 -3.12 56.35
CA SER A 704 -22.84 -2.50 57.39
C SER A 704 -24.16 -1.92 56.89
N ALA A 705 -25.26 -2.30 57.54
CA ALA A 705 -26.57 -1.70 57.32
C ALA A 705 -26.66 -0.27 57.90
N ASP A 706 -25.90 0.03 58.96
CA ASP A 706 -25.89 1.33 59.65
C ASP A 706 -25.42 2.44 58.71
N THR A 707 -24.46 2.16 57.82
CA THR A 707 -24.00 3.11 56.79
C THR A 707 -25.16 3.64 55.96
N ARG A 708 -26.15 2.80 55.60
CA ARG A 708 -27.31 3.25 54.80
C ARG A 708 -28.18 4.26 55.52
N VAL A 709 -28.32 4.12 56.84
CA VAL A 709 -29.08 5.04 57.67
C VAL A 709 -28.30 6.33 57.87
N ILE A 710 -27.00 6.24 58.16
CA ILE A 710 -26.11 7.39 58.32
C ILE A 710 -26.09 8.24 57.05
N CYS A 711 -26.10 7.62 55.86
CA CYS A 711 -26.21 8.33 54.57
C CYS A 711 -27.37 9.34 54.50
N THR A 712 -28.46 9.12 55.25
CA THR A 712 -29.62 10.03 55.27
C THR A 712 -29.43 11.25 56.17
N TYR A 713 -28.42 11.25 57.03
CA TYR A 713 -28.08 12.35 57.93
C TYR A 713 -27.03 13.29 57.34
N LEU A 714 -26.47 12.94 56.17
CA LEU A 714 -25.36 13.63 55.53
C LEU A 714 -25.83 14.44 54.33
N GLU A 715 -25.07 15.49 53.98
CA GLU A 715 -25.35 16.38 52.85
C GLU A 715 -24.64 15.95 51.57
N GLY A 716 -23.57 15.17 51.71
CA GLY A 716 -22.85 14.60 50.58
C GLY A 716 -22.04 13.36 50.96
N ILE A 717 -21.93 12.42 50.02
CA ILE A 717 -21.20 11.17 50.21
C ILE A 717 -20.08 11.03 49.20
N VAL A 718 -18.92 10.62 49.70
CA VAL A 718 -17.73 10.32 48.91
C VAL A 718 -17.44 8.82 49.00
N VAL A 719 -17.39 8.17 47.84
CA VAL A 719 -17.11 6.73 47.74
C VAL A 719 -15.64 6.52 47.37
N VAL A 720 -14.89 5.86 48.24
CA VAL A 720 -13.48 5.53 48.02
C VAL A 720 -13.39 4.14 47.41
N VAL A 721 -12.68 4.00 46.28
CA VAL A 721 -12.44 2.75 45.58
C VAL A 721 -10.94 2.48 45.53
N GLY A 722 -10.47 1.51 46.31
CA GLY A 722 -9.03 1.29 46.55
C GLY A 722 -8.41 0.06 45.88
N GLN A 723 -9.14 -1.05 45.71
CA GLN A 723 -8.59 -2.28 45.10
C GLN A 723 -9.08 -2.43 43.65
N THR A 724 -8.44 -1.70 42.73
CA THR A 724 -8.76 -1.74 41.28
C THR A 724 -8.67 -3.12 40.65
N ASN A 725 -7.92 -4.06 41.26
CA ASN A 725 -7.78 -5.43 40.76
C ASN A 725 -8.97 -6.35 41.11
N LYS A 726 -9.80 -5.98 42.10
CA LYS A 726 -10.98 -6.73 42.54
C LYS A 726 -12.31 -6.04 42.24
N MET A 727 -12.28 -4.73 41.96
CA MET A 727 -13.48 -3.95 41.65
C MET A 727 -13.80 -4.00 40.15
N THR A 728 -14.97 -4.53 39.81
CA THR A 728 -15.56 -4.55 38.45
C THR A 728 -16.64 -3.47 38.31
N VAL A 729 -16.91 -2.99 37.09
CA VAL A 729 -17.95 -1.98 36.85
C VAL A 729 -19.32 -2.48 37.32
N GLU A 730 -19.61 -3.76 37.07
CA GLU A 730 -20.85 -4.44 37.49
C GLU A 730 -21.02 -4.37 39.02
N ARG A 731 -20.05 -4.86 39.80
CA ARG A 731 -20.07 -4.77 41.28
C ARG A 731 -20.24 -3.34 41.83
N LEU A 732 -19.55 -2.36 41.24
CA LEU A 732 -19.72 -0.96 41.65
C LEU A 732 -21.13 -0.44 41.32
N SER A 733 -21.65 -0.79 40.13
CA SER A 733 -23.02 -0.48 39.71
C SER A 733 -24.05 -1.11 40.63
N ASP A 734 -23.87 -2.38 41.03
CA ASP A 734 -24.77 -3.09 41.93
C ASP A 734 -24.76 -2.48 43.34
N ALA A 735 -23.57 -2.14 43.86
CA ALA A 735 -23.44 -1.42 45.12
C ALA A 735 -24.13 -0.04 45.06
N LEU A 736 -23.97 0.70 43.96
CA LEU A 736 -24.63 1.99 43.74
C LEU A 736 -26.16 1.87 43.60
N ALA A 737 -26.63 0.83 42.90
CA ALA A 737 -28.06 0.55 42.74
C ALA A 737 -28.73 0.23 44.09
N SER A 738 -27.98 -0.38 45.01
CA SER A 738 -28.48 -0.72 46.35
C SER A 738 -28.62 0.46 47.32
N PHE A 739 -28.15 1.68 46.97
CA PHE A 739 -28.45 2.91 47.73
C PHE A 739 -29.92 3.34 47.66
N GLY A 740 -30.73 2.72 46.78
CA GLY A 740 -32.17 2.90 46.73
C GLY A 740 -32.63 4.26 46.18
N THR A 741 -33.94 4.45 46.13
CA THR A 741 -34.63 5.64 45.57
C THR A 741 -34.59 6.88 46.46
N THR A 742 -33.93 6.81 47.62
CA THR A 742 -33.69 7.96 48.50
C THR A 742 -32.70 8.94 47.86
N THR A 743 -32.98 10.24 47.96
CA THR A 743 -32.17 11.34 47.40
C THR A 743 -30.83 11.50 48.13
N ILE A 744 -29.93 10.54 47.96
CA ILE A 744 -28.57 10.58 48.50
C ILE A 744 -27.68 11.30 47.49
N ASN A 745 -27.06 12.40 47.93
CA ASN A 745 -26.19 13.21 47.08
C ASN A 745 -24.76 12.62 47.04
N ILE A 746 -24.48 11.76 46.07
CA ILE A 746 -23.13 11.24 45.85
C ILE A 746 -22.29 12.32 45.16
N LEU A 747 -21.35 12.90 45.91
CA LEU A 747 -20.46 13.96 45.41
C LEU A 747 -19.49 13.41 44.34
N GLY A 748 -19.08 12.15 44.51
CA GLY A 748 -18.29 11.43 43.52
C GLY A 748 -17.41 10.33 44.10
N ILE A 749 -16.57 9.76 43.23
CA ILE A 749 -15.69 8.63 43.57
C ILE A 749 -14.24 9.10 43.70
N ILE A 750 -13.56 8.64 44.74
CA ILE A 750 -12.11 8.76 44.91
C ILE A 750 -11.46 7.43 44.55
N ALA A 751 -10.63 7.42 43.52
CA ALA A 751 -9.82 6.25 43.18
C ALA A 751 -8.55 6.24 44.05
N ASN A 752 -8.55 5.44 45.11
CA ASN A 752 -7.42 5.29 46.01
C ASN A 752 -6.46 4.18 45.53
N ARG A 753 -5.18 4.26 45.93
CA ARG A 753 -4.13 3.32 45.51
C ARG A 753 -4.01 3.19 43.99
N SER A 754 -4.18 4.31 43.28
CA SER A 754 -3.98 4.31 41.83
C SER A 754 -2.50 4.08 41.51
N TYR A 755 -2.20 2.99 40.80
CA TYR A 755 -0.86 2.75 40.28
C TYR A 755 -0.68 3.62 39.04
N GLU A 756 -0.24 4.86 39.22
CA GLU A 756 0.32 5.60 38.09
C GLU A 756 1.61 4.91 37.65
N ARG A 757 1.51 4.17 36.55
CA ARG A 757 2.65 3.56 35.88
C ARG A 757 3.49 4.66 35.24
N ARG A 758 4.35 5.30 36.06
CA ARG A 758 5.45 6.22 35.74
C ARG A 758 5.29 6.89 34.36
N GLN A 759 4.27 7.73 34.17
CA GLN A 759 4.21 8.65 33.03
C GLN A 759 5.12 9.84 33.35
N ASN A 760 6.43 9.58 33.34
CA ASN A 760 7.43 10.62 33.48
C ASN A 760 7.58 11.34 32.13
N ARG A 761 6.59 12.17 31.76
CA ARG A 761 6.73 13.28 30.80
C ARG A 761 5.42 14.06 30.71
N HIS A 762 5.48 15.29 31.25
CA HIS A 762 4.63 16.47 30.98
C HIS A 762 3.75 16.96 32.13
N SER A 763 4.40 17.39 33.20
CA SER A 763 3.96 18.57 33.95
C SER A 763 5.17 19.50 34.10
N ARG A 764 5.41 20.33 33.08
CA ARG A 764 6.26 21.53 33.22
C ARG A 764 5.37 22.65 33.76
N PRO A 765 5.89 23.55 34.62
CA PRO A 765 5.14 24.70 35.11
C PRO A 765 4.71 25.57 33.92
N TRP A 766 3.47 26.03 33.96
CA TRP A 766 2.84 26.91 32.99
C TRP A 766 3.63 28.24 32.90
N ARG A 767 4.55 28.35 31.92
CA ARG A 767 4.98 29.64 31.38
C ARG A 767 4.16 29.92 30.13
N ARG A 768 3.35 30.98 30.20
CA ARG A 768 2.58 31.55 29.08
C ARG A 768 3.49 31.68 27.85
N LYS A 769 3.12 31.03 26.74
CA LYS A 769 3.69 31.32 25.42
C LYS A 769 3.28 32.75 25.04
N PRO A 770 4.19 33.62 24.56
CA PRO A 770 3.78 34.88 23.96
C PRO A 770 2.96 34.59 22.70
N GLN A 771 1.88 35.33 22.51
CA GLN A 771 0.97 35.19 21.36
C GLN A 771 1.74 35.39 20.06
N GLU A 772 1.65 34.42 19.13
CA GLU A 772 2.21 34.46 17.77
C GLU A 772 1.83 35.74 16.99
N ARG A 773 0.77 36.45 17.40
CA ARG A 773 0.39 37.77 16.88
C ARG A 773 1.41 38.87 17.14
N GLN A 774 2.11 38.86 18.28
CA GLN A 774 3.13 39.88 18.60
C GLN A 774 4.44 39.66 17.82
N LEU A 775 4.82 38.41 17.54
CA LEU A 775 6.00 38.05 16.73
C LEU A 775 5.82 38.45 15.25
N ARG A 776 4.63 38.24 14.68
CA ARG A 776 4.32 38.69 13.31
C ARG A 776 4.26 40.21 13.17
N ALA A 777 3.81 40.91 14.22
CA ALA A 777 3.80 42.37 14.24
C ALA A 777 5.22 42.98 14.37
N SER A 778 6.16 42.27 15.00
CA SER A 778 7.56 42.70 15.14
C SER A 778 8.38 42.40 13.88
N ALA A 779 8.09 41.31 13.15
CA ALA A 779 8.70 41.06 11.84
C ALA A 779 8.42 42.18 10.82
N ARG A 780 7.18 42.67 10.72
CA ARG A 780 6.83 43.83 9.86
C ARG A 780 7.54 45.12 10.26
N ARG A 781 7.89 45.29 11.55
CA ARG A 781 8.70 46.43 12.02
C ARG A 781 10.17 46.29 11.64
N LEU A 782 10.69 45.06 11.56
CA LEU A 782 12.09 44.77 11.22
C LEU A 782 12.36 44.81 9.70
N THR A 783 11.34 44.59 8.86
CA THR A 783 11.49 44.52 7.39
C THR A 783 11.29 45.84 6.65
N GLY A 784 10.93 46.92 7.33
CA GLY A 784 10.72 48.25 6.73
C GLY A 784 9.53 48.33 5.76
N GLN A 785 9.10 49.56 5.43
CA GLN A 785 8.19 49.81 4.30
C GLN A 785 8.87 49.43 2.98
N VAL A 786 8.07 49.08 1.97
CA VAL A 786 8.50 48.79 0.59
C VAL A 786 9.41 49.93 0.11
N SER A 787 10.71 49.70 0.10
CA SER A 787 11.67 50.70 -0.35
C SER A 787 11.85 50.56 -1.86
N GLY A 788 11.59 51.63 -2.62
CA GLY A 788 11.86 51.66 -4.06
C GLY A 788 13.36 51.65 -4.44
N ARG A 789 14.26 51.35 -3.49
CA ARG A 789 15.70 51.16 -3.76
C ARG A 789 15.97 49.72 -4.22
N PRO A 790 16.95 49.49 -5.11
CA PRO A 790 17.44 48.15 -5.42
C PRO A 790 17.97 47.48 -4.14
N LEU A 791 17.66 46.19 -3.96
CA LEU A 791 18.10 45.42 -2.81
C LEU A 791 19.53 44.91 -3.03
N LYS A 792 20.34 44.90 -1.98
CA LYS A 792 21.70 44.35 -2.04
C LYS A 792 21.65 42.82 -1.88
N ILE A 793 22.03 42.09 -2.92
CA ILE A 793 21.95 40.62 -3.02
C ILE A 793 23.35 40.03 -3.04
N THR A 794 23.65 39.20 -2.04
CA THR A 794 24.88 38.40 -1.98
C THR A 794 24.57 36.94 -2.28
N VAL A 795 25.36 36.33 -3.16
CA VAL A 795 25.24 34.90 -3.48
C VAL A 795 26.26 34.11 -2.65
N GLY A 796 25.78 33.16 -1.86
CA GLY A 796 26.61 32.28 -1.04
C GLY A 796 26.72 30.88 -1.62
N ILE A 797 27.93 30.42 -1.92
CA ILE A 797 28.18 29.08 -2.46
C ILE A 797 29.09 28.31 -1.50
N ALA A 798 28.65 27.17 -1.01
CA ALA A 798 29.48 26.25 -0.23
C ALA A 798 29.89 25.06 -1.11
N SER A 799 31.19 24.81 -1.22
CA SER A 799 31.73 23.74 -2.08
C SER A 799 32.80 22.92 -1.36
N ALA A 800 32.90 21.64 -1.71
CA ALA A 800 33.94 20.73 -1.21
C ALA A 800 34.27 19.66 -2.27
N GLY A 801 35.50 19.66 -2.79
CA GLY A 801 35.97 18.65 -3.74
C GLY A 801 35.29 18.66 -5.12
N ARG A 802 34.77 19.82 -5.57
CA ARG A 802 34.00 19.98 -6.82
C ARG A 802 34.56 21.09 -7.74
N ARG A 803 35.89 21.17 -7.83
CA ARG A 803 36.63 22.19 -8.60
C ARG A 803 36.07 22.42 -10.01
N ASP A 804 35.95 21.37 -10.81
CA ASP A 804 35.56 21.49 -12.24
C ASP A 804 34.14 22.03 -12.43
N ILE A 805 33.23 21.67 -11.52
CA ILE A 805 31.83 22.10 -11.56
C ILE A 805 31.76 23.57 -11.15
N LEU A 806 32.44 23.95 -10.08
CA LEU A 806 32.49 25.33 -9.60
C LEU A 806 33.06 26.28 -10.67
N SER A 807 34.12 25.86 -11.36
CA SER A 807 34.71 26.59 -12.49
C SER A 807 33.74 26.79 -13.66
N SER A 808 32.72 25.93 -13.80
CA SER A 808 31.70 26.04 -14.84
C SER A 808 30.50 26.91 -14.41
N ILE A 809 30.16 26.94 -13.11
CA ILE A 809 29.01 27.69 -12.59
C ILE A 809 29.30 29.17 -12.42
N LEU A 810 30.48 29.54 -11.93
CA LEU A 810 30.81 30.94 -11.67
C LEU A 810 30.67 31.83 -12.94
N PRO A 811 31.17 31.42 -14.12
CA PRO A 811 30.93 32.17 -15.36
C PRO A 811 29.45 32.20 -15.77
N HIS A 812 28.67 31.16 -15.47
CA HIS A 812 27.23 31.11 -15.80
C HIS A 812 26.43 32.16 -15.00
N ILE A 813 26.85 32.48 -13.78
CA ILE A 813 26.23 33.55 -12.97
C ILE A 813 26.43 34.93 -13.64
N ALA A 814 27.48 35.11 -14.44
CA ALA A 814 27.69 36.36 -15.18
C ALA A 814 26.63 36.62 -16.27
N ASN A 815 25.89 35.59 -16.70
CA ASN A 815 24.82 35.71 -17.68
C ASN A 815 23.46 36.13 -17.07
N GLN A 816 23.40 36.47 -15.78
CA GLN A 816 22.18 36.95 -15.13
C GLN A 816 21.81 38.36 -15.62
N THR A 817 20.51 38.61 -15.86
CA THR A 817 19.98 39.93 -16.25
C THR A 817 20.21 40.97 -15.15
N ARG A 818 20.03 40.57 -13.89
CA ARG A 818 20.48 41.29 -12.69
C ARG A 818 21.70 40.59 -12.13
N LYS A 819 22.87 41.23 -12.22
CA LYS A 819 24.12 40.72 -11.63
C LYS A 819 24.04 40.71 -10.09
N PRO A 820 24.67 39.77 -9.38
CA PRO A 820 24.80 39.84 -7.92
C PRO A 820 25.73 40.97 -7.49
N ASP A 821 25.53 41.53 -6.29
CA ASP A 821 26.39 42.60 -5.79
C ASP A 821 27.70 42.06 -5.18
N GLU A 822 27.68 40.82 -4.68
CA GLU A 822 28.86 40.08 -4.23
C GLU A 822 28.59 38.57 -4.30
N ILE A 823 29.61 37.77 -4.62
CA ILE A 823 29.58 36.31 -4.44
C ILE A 823 30.57 35.93 -3.33
N VAL A 824 30.10 35.18 -2.35
CA VAL A 824 30.94 34.60 -1.29
C VAL A 824 30.99 33.09 -1.50
N VAL A 825 32.18 32.57 -1.83
CA VAL A 825 32.43 31.15 -2.05
C VAL A 825 33.19 30.61 -0.84
N CYS A 826 32.63 29.64 -0.13
CA CYS A 826 33.27 28.97 1.00
C CYS A 826 33.72 27.56 0.61
N LEU A 827 35.03 27.33 0.61
CA LEU A 827 35.70 26.11 0.17
C LEU A 827 36.24 25.30 1.36
N SER A 828 36.37 23.99 1.16
CA SER A 828 37.00 23.09 2.15
C SER A 828 38.52 23.06 2.03
N SER A 829 39.04 23.20 0.82
CA SER A 829 40.46 23.28 0.50
C SER A 829 40.70 24.42 -0.50
N PRO A 830 41.83 25.14 -0.43
CA PRO A 830 42.19 26.14 -1.45
C PRO A 830 42.32 25.55 -2.87
N GLU A 831 42.52 24.24 -3.00
CA GLU A 831 42.61 23.54 -4.30
C GLU A 831 41.25 23.33 -5.00
N ASP A 832 40.14 23.57 -4.29
CA ASP A 832 38.77 23.35 -4.78
C ASP A 832 38.29 24.43 -5.76
N ILE A 833 39.12 25.41 -6.13
CA ILE A 833 38.79 26.47 -7.10
C ILE A 833 39.93 26.67 -8.09
N ASP A 834 39.58 26.94 -9.35
CA ASP A 834 40.55 27.39 -10.34
C ASP A 834 40.69 28.93 -10.30
N PRO A 835 41.86 29.49 -9.95
CA PRO A 835 42.07 30.94 -9.93
C PRO A 835 41.86 31.63 -11.30
N SER A 836 41.88 30.89 -12.41
CA SER A 836 41.66 31.43 -13.75
C SER A 836 40.22 31.94 -13.95
N CYS A 837 39.21 31.26 -13.38
CA CYS A 837 37.80 31.60 -13.59
C CYS A 837 37.36 32.88 -12.86
N LEU A 838 38.13 33.32 -11.87
CA LEU A 838 37.85 34.52 -11.08
C LEU A 838 38.27 35.82 -11.77
N ARG A 839 39.16 35.77 -12.77
CA ARG A 839 39.73 36.97 -13.40
C ARG A 839 38.79 37.71 -14.34
N ASN A 840 37.76 37.04 -14.86
CA ASN A 840 36.88 37.55 -15.93
C ASN A 840 35.44 37.83 -15.45
N LEU A 841 35.22 38.02 -14.14
CA LEU A 841 33.88 38.26 -13.59
C LEU A 841 33.67 39.75 -13.29
N ASP A 842 32.54 40.29 -13.75
CA ASP A 842 32.18 41.71 -13.62
C ASP A 842 31.66 42.11 -12.21
N PHE A 843 31.86 41.27 -11.20
CA PHE A 843 31.38 41.47 -9.82
C PHE A 843 32.37 40.90 -8.80
N PRO A 844 32.40 41.41 -7.55
CA PRO A 844 33.37 40.97 -6.56
C PRO A 844 33.08 39.55 -6.07
N VAL A 845 34.12 38.71 -6.05
CA VAL A 845 34.06 37.34 -5.51
C VAL A 845 35.00 37.23 -4.32
N ARG A 846 34.46 36.86 -3.16
CA ARG A 846 35.21 36.61 -1.92
C ARG A 846 35.32 35.11 -1.67
N VAL A 847 36.54 34.60 -1.56
CA VAL A 847 36.79 33.18 -1.25
C VAL A 847 37.12 33.03 0.24
N LEU A 848 36.41 32.14 0.92
CA LEU A 848 36.60 31.80 2.33
C LEU A 848 37.00 30.33 2.44
N ILE A 849 37.92 30.02 3.36
CA ILE A 849 38.31 28.64 3.67
C ILE A 849 37.71 28.27 5.03
N CYS A 850 37.09 27.10 5.11
CA CYS A 850 36.48 26.56 6.34
C CYS A 850 36.60 25.03 6.36
N GLU A 851 36.60 24.43 7.55
CA GLU A 851 36.53 22.98 7.68
C GLU A 851 35.30 22.40 6.97
N ARG A 852 35.43 21.17 6.46
CA ARG A 852 34.37 20.51 5.70
C ARG A 852 33.10 20.33 6.54
N GLY A 853 32.00 20.95 6.08
CA GLY A 853 30.67 20.78 6.65
C GLY A 853 29.72 21.87 6.16
N LEU A 854 28.59 21.49 5.57
CA LEU A 854 27.67 22.41 4.92
C LEU A 854 27.15 23.49 5.88
N CYS A 855 26.72 23.11 7.09
CA CYS A 855 26.25 24.07 8.10
C CYS A 855 27.35 25.05 8.53
N ARG A 856 28.58 24.57 8.72
CA ARG A 856 29.74 25.40 9.09
C ARG A 856 30.08 26.38 7.97
N GLN A 857 30.14 25.91 6.73
CA GLN A 857 30.42 26.73 5.56
C GLN A 857 29.33 27.80 5.35
N ARG A 858 28.05 27.43 5.47
CA ARG A 858 26.93 28.39 5.38
C ARG A 858 26.96 29.42 6.51
N ASN A 859 27.24 29.01 7.74
CA ASN A 859 27.40 29.94 8.87
C ASN A 859 28.60 30.89 8.65
N ARG A 860 29.72 30.38 8.12
CA ARG A 860 30.89 31.20 7.79
C ARG A 860 30.60 32.23 6.71
N ILE A 861 29.78 31.87 5.72
CA ILE A 861 29.26 32.80 4.71
C ILE A 861 28.41 33.88 5.41
N LEU A 862 27.44 33.51 6.25
CA LEU A 862 26.60 34.46 6.98
C LEU A 862 27.43 35.44 7.84
N ASP A 863 28.45 34.95 8.54
CA ASP A 863 29.34 35.77 9.38
C ASP A 863 30.15 36.80 8.58
N SER A 864 30.43 36.51 7.30
CA SER A 864 31.20 37.40 6.44
C SER A 864 30.37 38.54 5.81
N ILE A 865 29.03 38.43 5.86
CA ILE A 865 28.09 39.31 5.15
C ILE A 865 27.55 40.38 6.11
N GLN A 866 28.11 41.60 6.01
CA GLN A 866 27.73 42.72 6.88
C GLN A 866 26.59 43.58 6.31
N ASP A 867 26.48 43.73 4.99
CA ASP A 867 25.62 44.76 4.38
C ASP A 867 24.60 44.24 3.35
N ALA A 868 24.34 42.93 3.25
CA ALA A 868 23.33 42.41 2.32
C ALA A 868 21.90 42.51 2.87
N ASP A 869 20.93 42.82 1.99
CA ASP A 869 19.50 42.74 2.28
C ASP A 869 19.00 41.29 2.10
N ILE A 870 19.51 40.59 1.08
CA ILE A 870 19.17 39.20 0.73
C ILE A 870 20.45 38.40 0.57
N VAL A 871 20.45 37.17 1.10
CA VAL A 871 21.46 36.16 0.81
C VAL A 871 20.82 35.01 0.04
N LEU A 872 21.34 34.74 -1.15
CA LEU A 872 20.94 33.61 -1.99
C LEU A 872 21.96 32.48 -1.83
N PHE A 873 21.59 31.43 -1.10
CA PHE A 873 22.38 30.21 -1.02
C PHE A 873 22.12 29.34 -2.25
N LEU A 874 23.20 28.99 -2.94
CA LEU A 874 23.20 28.07 -4.07
C LEU A 874 24.17 26.94 -3.79
N ASP A 875 23.76 25.72 -4.16
CA ASP A 875 24.70 24.61 -4.21
C ASP A 875 25.66 24.81 -5.40
N ASP A 876 26.87 24.29 -5.26
CA ASP A 876 27.93 24.34 -6.27
C ASP A 876 27.69 23.42 -7.48
N ASP A 877 26.52 22.76 -7.56
CA ASP A 877 26.04 22.03 -8.72
C ASP A 877 24.60 22.43 -9.14
N PHE A 878 24.20 23.68 -8.82
CA PHE A 878 22.92 24.26 -9.22
C PHE A 878 23.09 25.30 -10.36
N LEU A 879 22.39 25.09 -11.48
CA LEU A 879 22.35 26.01 -12.63
C LEU A 879 21.01 26.76 -12.66
N MET A 880 21.06 28.08 -12.65
CA MET A 880 19.86 28.94 -12.61
C MET A 880 19.55 29.57 -13.97
N THR A 881 18.27 29.88 -14.25
CA THR A 881 17.88 30.67 -15.43
C THR A 881 18.42 32.09 -15.39
N SER A 882 18.57 32.73 -16.55
CA SER A 882 19.18 34.07 -16.66
C SER A 882 18.43 35.18 -15.91
N THR A 883 17.17 34.97 -15.52
CA THR A 883 16.32 35.96 -14.83
C THR A 883 16.15 35.65 -13.33
N TYR A 884 16.88 34.66 -12.79
CA TYR A 884 16.63 34.14 -11.44
C TYR A 884 16.83 35.21 -10.36
N ILE A 885 17.93 35.97 -10.42
CA ILE A 885 18.23 37.00 -9.41
C ILE A 885 17.24 38.17 -9.52
N GLU A 886 16.87 38.58 -10.73
CA GLU A 886 15.90 39.66 -10.99
C GLU A 886 14.52 39.34 -10.38
N GLU A 887 14.02 38.12 -10.61
CA GLU A 887 12.72 37.70 -10.06
C GLU A 887 12.76 37.48 -8.54
N ALA A 888 13.92 37.08 -7.99
CA ALA A 888 14.09 36.97 -6.55
C ALA A 888 14.05 38.36 -5.90
N GLU A 889 14.76 39.33 -6.45
CA GLU A 889 14.71 40.73 -6.02
C GLU A 889 13.27 41.26 -6.03
N ARG A 890 12.57 41.05 -7.15
CA ARG A 890 11.18 41.47 -7.35
C ARG A 890 10.23 40.88 -6.30
N LEU A 891 10.39 39.60 -5.94
CA LEU A 891 9.58 38.96 -4.90
C LEU A 891 9.78 39.62 -3.53
N PHE A 892 11.04 39.80 -3.10
CA PHE A 892 11.34 40.35 -1.78
C PHE A 892 10.99 41.84 -1.66
N GLN A 893 10.93 42.58 -2.78
CA GLN A 893 10.41 43.94 -2.83
C GLN A 893 8.87 43.97 -2.72
N LEU A 894 8.17 43.10 -3.44
CA LEU A 894 6.70 43.10 -3.47
C LEU A 894 6.05 42.44 -2.24
N GLN A 895 6.75 41.51 -1.57
CA GLN A 895 6.23 40.74 -0.44
C GLN A 895 7.15 40.88 0.78
N PRO A 896 6.95 41.91 1.63
CA PRO A 896 7.73 42.12 2.86
C PRO A 896 7.66 40.93 3.82
N ASP A 897 6.52 40.22 3.81
CA ASP A 897 6.17 39.09 4.67
C ASP A 897 7.01 37.84 4.40
N VAL A 898 7.64 37.75 3.23
CA VAL A 898 8.46 36.61 2.82
C VAL A 898 9.81 36.69 3.51
N ALA A 899 10.09 35.68 4.32
CA ALA A 899 11.36 35.56 5.03
C ALA A 899 12.37 34.71 4.25
N ILE A 900 11.87 33.68 3.56
CA ILE A 900 12.69 32.74 2.79
C ILE A 900 11.91 32.28 1.55
N CYS A 901 12.60 32.18 0.42
CA CYS A 901 12.03 31.63 -0.79
C CYS A 901 12.94 30.57 -1.44
N THR A 902 12.32 29.68 -2.20
CA THR A 902 12.99 28.62 -2.98
C THR A 902 12.42 28.59 -4.38
N GLY A 903 13.26 28.32 -5.37
CA GLY A 903 12.84 28.14 -6.75
C GLY A 903 12.37 26.73 -7.08
N THR A 904 11.71 26.60 -8.22
CA THR A 904 11.33 25.33 -8.84
C THR A 904 12.55 24.67 -9.49
N VAL A 905 12.88 23.45 -9.07
CA VAL A 905 13.93 22.64 -9.69
C VAL A 905 13.35 21.92 -10.91
N LEU A 906 13.78 22.30 -12.11
CA LEU A 906 13.31 21.75 -13.38
C LEU A 906 13.70 20.29 -13.58
N ALA A 907 14.92 19.94 -13.18
CA ALA A 907 15.44 18.58 -13.19
C ALA A 907 16.40 18.39 -12.01
N ASP A 908 16.29 17.25 -11.33
CA ASP A 908 17.07 16.93 -10.14
C ASP A 908 17.85 15.61 -10.32
N GLY A 909 19.16 15.74 -10.57
CA GLY A 909 20.07 14.61 -10.77
C GLY A 909 20.37 13.81 -9.49
N VAL A 910 19.86 14.22 -8.33
CA VAL A 910 20.11 13.55 -7.03
C VAL A 910 19.69 12.07 -7.05
N THR A 911 18.57 11.78 -7.70
CA THR A 911 17.94 10.45 -7.75
C THR A 911 18.47 9.56 -8.88
N GLY A 912 18.99 10.15 -9.97
CA GLY A 912 19.56 9.46 -11.13
C GLY A 912 21.10 9.38 -11.12
N PRO A 913 21.76 9.14 -12.26
CA PRO A 913 23.22 9.11 -12.38
C PRO A 913 23.89 10.48 -12.16
N GLY A 914 23.11 11.56 -12.15
CA GLY A 914 23.59 12.95 -12.22
C GLY A 914 23.35 13.51 -13.63
N ILE A 915 23.19 14.82 -13.73
CA ILE A 915 23.00 15.55 -14.99
C ILE A 915 24.35 16.19 -15.34
N SER A 916 24.76 16.10 -16.60
CA SER A 916 26.00 16.74 -17.05
C SER A 916 25.82 18.27 -17.07
N VAL A 917 26.91 19.03 -16.88
CA VAL A 917 26.86 20.50 -16.95
C VAL A 917 26.29 20.97 -18.29
N ARG A 918 26.68 20.32 -19.39
CA ARG A 918 26.22 20.63 -20.76
C ARG A 918 24.71 20.43 -20.92
N ASP A 919 24.16 19.33 -20.41
CA ASP A 919 22.73 19.05 -20.50
C ASP A 919 21.91 19.93 -19.57
N GLY A 920 22.45 20.23 -18.38
CA GLY A 920 21.86 21.21 -17.46
C GLY A 920 21.77 22.60 -18.07
N LEU A 921 22.82 23.07 -18.73
CA LEU A 921 22.83 24.35 -19.44
C LEU A 921 21.78 24.39 -20.56
N ARG A 922 21.65 23.33 -21.38
CA ARG A 922 20.61 23.24 -22.42
C ARG A 922 19.19 23.35 -21.85
N LEU A 923 18.91 22.70 -20.71
CA LEU A 923 17.61 22.75 -20.06
C LEU A 923 17.26 24.16 -19.55
N VAL A 924 18.26 24.87 -19.03
CA VAL A 924 18.12 26.23 -18.53
C VAL A 924 17.99 27.24 -19.68
N GLU A 925 18.79 27.10 -20.74
CA GLU A 925 18.76 27.94 -21.93
C GLU A 925 17.46 27.78 -22.75
N GLY A 926 16.91 26.56 -22.84
CA GLY A 926 15.64 26.28 -23.52
C GLY A 926 14.43 26.96 -22.87
N LYS A 927 14.57 27.47 -21.64
CA LYS A 927 13.53 28.13 -20.85
C LYS A 927 13.60 29.66 -20.86
N ARG A 928 14.41 30.27 -21.73
CA ARG A 928 14.61 31.73 -21.83
C ARG A 928 13.28 32.45 -22.10
N ARG A 929 12.57 32.84 -21.02
CA ARG A 929 11.25 33.50 -21.09
C ARG A 929 11.38 34.94 -21.59
N ARG A 930 10.43 35.36 -22.43
CA ARG A 930 10.16 36.78 -22.71
C ARG A 930 9.60 37.45 -21.46
N ARG A 931 10.02 38.69 -21.21
CA ARG A 931 9.95 39.52 -20.00
C ARG A 931 8.54 39.87 -19.45
N SER A 932 7.51 39.03 -19.61
CA SER A 932 6.11 39.49 -19.51
C SER A 932 5.11 38.45 -18.99
N GLU A 933 5.19 38.11 -17.70
CA GLU A 933 4.01 37.71 -16.93
C GLU A 933 3.83 38.72 -15.77
N PRO A 934 2.67 39.41 -15.65
CA PRO A 934 2.51 40.51 -14.69
C PRO A 934 2.30 40.05 -13.23
N THR A 935 2.05 38.76 -12.97
CA THR A 935 1.70 38.26 -11.63
C THR A 935 2.72 37.22 -11.14
N LEU A 936 3.43 37.55 -10.05
CA LEU A 936 4.32 36.62 -9.34
C LEU A 936 3.48 35.51 -8.68
N GLN A 937 3.67 34.26 -9.13
CA GLN A 937 2.98 33.10 -8.57
C GLN A 937 3.88 32.41 -7.55
N PHE A 938 3.48 32.44 -6.28
CA PHE A 938 4.18 31.75 -5.19
C PHE A 938 3.21 30.95 -4.32
N ARG A 939 3.73 29.90 -3.67
CA ARG A 939 2.98 29.03 -2.76
C ARG A 939 3.73 28.89 -1.44
N GLN A 940 3.02 28.90 -0.32
CA GLN A 940 3.62 28.61 0.98
C GLN A 940 4.06 27.14 1.07
N VAL A 941 5.30 26.90 1.53
CA VAL A 941 5.91 25.57 1.62
C VAL A 941 6.44 25.27 3.02
N TYR A 942 6.63 23.97 3.31
CA TYR A 942 7.13 23.52 4.60
C TYR A 942 8.64 23.77 4.79
N ASN A 943 9.43 23.88 3.74
CA ASN A 943 10.83 24.32 3.83
C ASN A 943 11.27 24.81 2.45
N ALA A 944 12.24 25.71 2.45
CA ALA A 944 12.98 26.02 1.24
C ALA A 944 13.94 24.86 0.94
N TYR A 945 14.20 24.60 -0.34
CA TYR A 945 15.17 23.59 -0.74
C TYR A 945 16.58 24.15 -0.63
N GLY A 946 17.47 23.42 0.04
CA GLY A 946 18.82 23.91 0.35
C GLY A 946 19.64 24.38 -0.86
N CYS A 947 19.40 23.83 -2.05
CA CYS A 947 20.20 24.13 -3.23
C CYS A 947 19.91 25.49 -3.88
N ASN A 948 18.81 26.16 -3.52
CA ASN A 948 18.37 27.41 -4.17
C ASN A 948 17.57 28.34 -3.24
N MET A 949 18.06 28.50 -2.02
CA MET A 949 17.37 29.15 -0.93
C MET A 949 17.77 30.62 -0.80
N ALA A 950 16.84 31.55 -0.99
CA ALA A 950 17.06 32.97 -0.74
C ALA A 950 16.46 33.40 0.60
N ILE A 951 17.21 34.14 1.40
CA ILE A 951 16.86 34.52 2.77
C ILE A 951 16.96 36.02 2.96
N ARG A 952 15.97 36.59 3.67
CA ARG A 952 16.01 37.99 4.09
C ARG A 952 16.92 38.17 5.30
N MET A 953 18.02 38.92 5.14
CA MET A 953 19.06 39.06 6.16
C MET A 953 18.62 39.85 7.40
N ALA A 954 17.66 40.76 7.27
CA ALA A 954 17.11 41.49 8.41
C ALA A 954 16.59 40.55 9.51
N ILE A 955 15.95 39.44 9.11
CA ILE A 955 15.42 38.44 10.05
C ILE A 955 16.55 37.62 10.67
N VAL A 956 17.52 37.19 9.86
CA VAL A 956 18.67 36.39 10.32
C VAL A 956 19.49 37.17 11.35
N LYS A 957 19.79 38.45 11.08
CA LYS A 957 20.53 39.32 12.00
C LYS A 957 19.74 39.65 13.26
N ALA A 958 18.46 40.01 13.13
CA ALA A 958 17.63 40.40 14.27
C ALA A 958 17.38 39.25 15.26
N ALA A 959 17.22 38.02 14.75
CA ALA A 959 16.96 36.84 15.58
C ALA A 959 18.22 35.98 15.85
N GLY A 960 19.39 36.38 15.34
CA GLY A 960 20.64 35.64 15.52
C GLY A 960 20.60 34.20 15.00
N LEU A 961 19.89 33.97 13.89
CA LEU A 961 19.64 32.61 13.37
C LEU A 961 20.89 32.04 12.70
N ARG A 962 21.21 30.78 13.02
CA ARG A 962 22.34 30.03 12.45
C ARG A 962 21.89 28.64 12.00
N PHE A 963 22.59 28.06 11.03
CA PHE A 963 22.47 26.65 10.68
C PHE A 963 23.02 25.77 11.80
N ASP A 964 22.38 24.65 12.08
CA ASP A 964 22.77 23.76 13.18
C ASP A 964 24.02 22.95 12.81
N GLU A 965 25.15 23.31 13.39
CA GLU A 965 26.43 22.63 13.18
C GLU A 965 26.48 21.24 13.81
N ASN A 966 25.49 20.87 14.62
CA ASN A 966 25.33 19.50 15.10
C ASN A 966 24.92 18.53 13.99
N LEU A 967 24.61 19.01 12.77
CA LEU A 967 24.37 18.21 11.58
C LEU A 967 25.68 18.16 10.74
N PRO A 968 26.49 17.09 10.84
CA PRO A 968 27.82 17.07 10.22
C PRO A 968 27.77 16.79 8.72
N PHE A 969 28.92 16.98 8.04
CA PHE A 969 29.13 16.71 6.62
C PHE A 969 28.14 17.43 5.70
N TYR A 970 27.28 16.69 4.98
CA TYR A 970 26.31 17.24 4.02
C TYR A 970 25.12 17.92 4.71
N GLY A 971 25.07 17.92 6.05
CA GLY A 971 24.06 18.68 6.79
C GLY A 971 22.63 18.15 6.68
N TRP A 972 22.38 16.98 6.07
CA TRP A 972 21.05 16.47 5.70
C TRP A 972 19.89 16.89 6.64
N LEU A 973 18.93 17.67 6.10
CA LEU A 973 17.81 18.34 6.79
C LEU A 973 18.15 19.66 7.49
N GLU A 974 19.31 20.26 7.21
CA GLU A 974 19.65 21.60 7.66
C GLU A 974 18.72 22.66 7.05
N ASP A 975 18.30 22.45 5.80
CA ASP A 975 17.37 23.30 5.08
C ASP A 975 15.99 23.31 5.75
N VAL A 976 15.53 22.14 6.21
CA VAL A 976 14.30 21.98 6.99
C VAL A 976 14.43 22.68 8.34
N ASP A 977 15.51 22.42 9.10
CA ASP A 977 15.73 23.02 10.42
C ASP A 977 15.75 24.55 10.34
N PHE A 978 16.57 25.10 9.45
CA PHE A 978 16.72 26.53 9.27
C PHE A 978 15.43 27.19 8.76
N SER A 979 14.78 26.61 7.75
CA SER A 979 13.48 27.11 7.24
C SER A 979 12.42 27.16 8.34
N ARG A 980 12.42 26.20 9.27
CA ARG A 980 11.47 26.16 10.38
C ARG A 980 11.80 27.16 11.47
N LEU A 981 13.07 27.40 11.78
CA LEU A 981 13.48 28.51 12.64
C LEU A 981 13.01 29.86 12.05
N VAL A 982 13.29 30.11 10.77
CA VAL A 982 12.91 31.34 10.06
C VAL A 982 11.39 31.51 9.96
N SER A 983 10.63 30.41 9.84
CA SER A 983 9.15 30.46 9.69
C SER A 983 8.41 31.09 10.86
N HIS A 984 9.05 31.24 12.02
CA HIS A 984 8.50 31.97 13.16
C HIS A 984 8.43 33.49 12.91
N TYR A 985 9.24 34.01 11.99
CA TYR A 985 9.39 35.43 11.70
C TYR A 985 8.83 35.84 10.33
N GLY A 986 8.49 34.91 9.45
CA GLY A 986 7.82 35.23 8.18
C GLY A 986 7.49 34.00 7.34
N GLN A 987 6.99 34.22 6.13
CA GLN A 987 6.56 33.15 5.24
C GLN A 987 7.73 32.44 4.56
N VAL A 988 7.58 31.13 4.41
CA VAL A 988 8.45 30.27 3.61
C VAL A 988 7.69 29.93 2.33
N VAL A 989 8.18 30.39 1.19
CA VAL A 989 7.46 30.29 -0.09
C VAL A 989 8.29 29.62 -1.18
N SER A 990 7.62 28.92 -2.09
CA SER A 990 8.21 28.43 -3.34
C SER A 990 7.65 29.26 -4.49
N VAL A 991 8.55 29.71 -5.37
CA VAL A 991 8.21 30.59 -6.50
C VAL A 991 8.37 29.81 -7.79
N LYS A 992 7.34 29.86 -8.64
CA LYS A 992 7.33 29.13 -9.91
C LYS A 992 8.32 29.72 -10.93
N HIS A 993 8.47 31.05 -10.90
CA HIS A 993 9.31 31.82 -11.82
C HIS A 993 10.82 31.70 -11.55
N LEU A 994 11.19 31.27 -10.34
CA LEU A 994 12.57 30.98 -9.99
C LEU A 994 12.90 29.56 -10.43
N GLU A 995 13.39 29.38 -11.65
CA GLU A 995 13.66 28.04 -12.22
C GLU A 995 15.17 27.73 -12.28
N GLY A 996 15.55 26.47 -12.04
CA GLY A 996 16.92 26.02 -12.22
C GLY A 996 17.04 24.50 -12.24
N VAL A 997 18.22 24.00 -12.61
CA VAL A 997 18.53 22.57 -12.69
C VAL A 997 19.55 22.24 -11.61
N HIS A 998 19.26 21.20 -10.85
CA HIS A 998 20.20 20.65 -9.88
C HIS A 998 20.89 19.44 -10.49
N LEU A 999 22.20 19.56 -10.76
CA LEU A 999 22.94 18.55 -11.49
C LEU A 999 23.09 17.25 -10.69
N GLY A 1000 23.10 17.32 -9.35
CA GLY A 1000 23.11 16.15 -8.47
C GLY A 1000 24.34 15.26 -8.67
N THR A 1001 25.49 15.90 -8.85
CA THR A 1001 26.77 15.25 -9.18
C THR A 1001 27.24 14.35 -8.04
N LYS A 1002 27.78 13.17 -8.39
CA LYS A 1002 28.14 12.13 -7.39
C LYS A 1002 29.49 12.35 -6.71
N GLY A 1003 30.26 13.36 -7.14
CA GLY A 1003 31.51 13.76 -6.49
C GLY A 1003 31.26 14.36 -5.09
N GLY A 1004 31.96 13.86 -4.08
CA GLY A 1004 31.97 14.42 -2.72
C GLY A 1004 30.95 13.85 -1.72
N ARG A 1005 30.19 12.79 -2.04
CA ARG A 1005 29.19 12.21 -1.11
C ARG A 1005 29.80 11.41 0.05
N SER A 1006 29.13 11.47 1.20
CA SER A 1006 29.39 10.62 2.37
C SER A 1006 29.06 9.15 2.08
N SER A 1007 29.70 8.22 2.79
CA SER A 1007 29.45 6.78 2.62
C SER A 1007 27.96 6.45 2.76
N GLY A 1008 27.49 5.40 2.05
CA GLY A 1008 26.09 4.97 2.12
C GLY A 1008 25.64 4.71 3.55
N ILE A 1009 26.56 4.23 4.40
CA ILE A 1009 26.37 4.00 5.84
C ILE A 1009 26.08 5.31 6.58
N ARG A 1010 26.91 6.35 6.41
CA ARG A 1010 26.71 7.67 7.05
C ARG A 1010 25.36 8.27 6.68
N LEU A 1011 25.01 8.26 5.38
CA LEU A 1011 23.73 8.79 4.93
C LEU A 1011 22.55 7.97 5.49
N GLY A 1012 22.68 6.64 5.54
CA GLY A 1012 21.69 5.77 6.18
C GLY A 1012 21.50 6.07 7.66
N TYR A 1013 22.57 6.34 8.40
CA TYR A 1013 22.45 6.73 9.82
C TYR A 1013 21.71 8.07 9.97
N SER A 1014 22.07 9.08 9.17
CA SER A 1014 21.40 10.40 9.17
C SER A 1014 19.91 10.32 8.84
N GLN A 1015 19.49 9.37 8.00
CA GLN A 1015 18.08 9.15 7.63
C GLN A 1015 17.17 8.84 8.83
N VAL A 1016 17.73 8.33 9.93
CA VAL A 1016 17.02 8.03 11.18
C VAL A 1016 17.40 9.02 12.28
N ALA A 1017 18.68 9.35 12.43
CA ALA A 1017 19.16 10.17 13.53
C ALA A 1017 18.71 11.63 13.44
N ASN A 1018 18.82 12.24 12.25
CA ASN A 1018 18.53 13.67 12.08
C ASN A 1018 17.03 13.99 12.30
N PRO A 1019 16.05 13.25 11.74
CA PRO A 1019 14.64 13.54 11.97
C PRO A 1019 14.24 13.38 13.45
N LEU A 1020 14.82 12.41 14.16
CA LEU A 1020 14.60 12.23 15.60
C LEU A 1020 15.23 13.35 16.43
N TYR A 1021 16.42 13.81 16.04
CA TYR A 1021 17.07 14.95 16.67
C TYR A 1021 16.26 16.25 16.45
N LEU A 1022 15.84 16.55 15.21
CA LEU A 1022 15.02 17.71 14.89
C LEU A 1022 13.63 17.66 15.55
N MET A 1023 13.06 16.46 15.71
CA MET A 1023 11.85 16.25 16.50
C MET A 1023 12.05 16.61 17.98
N ARG A 1024 13.20 16.25 18.57
CA ARG A 1024 13.57 16.66 19.94
C ARG A 1024 13.80 18.17 20.04
N LYS A 1025 14.41 18.77 19.01
CA LYS A 1025 14.64 20.23 18.88
C LYS A 1025 13.36 21.04 18.61
N ARG A 1026 12.25 20.37 18.27
CA ARG A 1026 10.93 20.95 17.91
C ARG A 1026 10.89 21.71 16.59
N THR A 1027 11.89 21.55 15.73
CA THR A 1027 11.88 22.11 14.38
C THR A 1027 11.21 21.17 13.37
N MET A 1028 11.05 19.88 13.70
CA MET A 1028 10.29 18.92 12.91
C MET A 1028 9.12 18.29 13.70
N SER A 1029 7.96 18.10 13.06
CA SER A 1029 6.82 17.45 13.70
C SER A 1029 7.00 15.92 13.80
N VAL A 1030 6.35 15.28 14.79
CA VAL A 1030 6.39 13.82 14.97
C VAL A 1030 5.92 13.08 13.72
N ARG A 1031 4.83 13.56 13.10
CA ARG A 1031 4.27 12.97 11.88
C ARG A 1031 5.26 13.05 10.70
N GLN A 1032 5.94 14.17 10.53
CA GLN A 1032 6.92 14.32 9.44
C GLN A 1032 8.17 13.49 9.68
N ALA A 1033 8.70 13.50 10.91
CA ALA A 1033 9.86 12.69 11.26
C ALA A 1033 9.58 11.20 11.04
N THR A 1034 8.45 10.69 11.54
CA THR A 1034 8.07 9.27 11.38
C THR A 1034 7.81 8.90 9.91
N MET A 1035 7.09 9.73 9.16
CA MET A 1035 6.84 9.49 7.73
C MET A 1035 8.14 9.49 6.92
N GLN A 1036 9.06 10.40 7.22
CA GLN A 1036 10.35 10.50 6.52
C GLN A 1036 11.26 9.31 6.82
N ILE A 1037 11.36 8.92 8.09
CA ILE A 1037 12.08 7.72 8.52
C ILE A 1037 11.48 6.48 7.84
N GLY A 1038 10.16 6.32 7.92
CA GLY A 1038 9.44 5.19 7.33
C GLY A 1038 9.66 5.10 5.81
N ARG A 1039 9.48 6.21 5.08
CA ARG A 1039 9.70 6.23 3.62
C ARG A 1039 11.12 5.83 3.23
N ASN A 1040 12.12 6.36 3.94
CA ASN A 1040 13.52 6.06 3.65
C ASN A 1040 13.88 4.61 4.00
N LEU A 1041 13.42 4.12 5.17
CA LEU A 1041 13.67 2.75 5.62
C LEU A 1041 13.03 1.74 4.66
N THR A 1042 11.77 1.94 4.30
CA THR A 1042 11.04 1.09 3.35
C THR A 1042 11.68 1.11 1.97
N ALA A 1043 12.03 2.31 1.46
CA ALA A 1043 12.70 2.42 0.16
C ALA A 1043 14.04 1.70 0.14
N ASN A 1044 14.84 1.79 1.21
CA ASN A 1044 16.09 1.05 1.31
C ASN A 1044 15.85 -0.45 1.47
N LEU A 1045 14.89 -0.88 2.28
CA LEU A 1045 14.58 -2.30 2.49
C LEU A 1045 14.12 -3.00 1.20
N ILE A 1046 13.23 -2.37 0.44
CA ILE A 1046 12.72 -2.91 -0.83
C ILE A 1046 13.81 -2.88 -1.91
N LYS A 1047 14.50 -1.75 -2.07
CA LYS A 1047 15.50 -1.57 -3.14
C LYS A 1047 16.85 -2.23 -2.87
N VAL A 1048 17.08 -2.81 -1.69
CA VAL A 1048 18.28 -3.64 -1.45
C VAL A 1048 18.26 -4.91 -2.30
N TRP A 1049 17.08 -5.44 -2.63
CA TRP A 1049 16.93 -6.65 -3.44
C TRP A 1049 17.12 -6.40 -4.95
N ARG A 1050 16.96 -5.16 -5.39
CA ARG A 1050 17.25 -4.68 -6.76
C ARG A 1050 17.86 -3.27 -6.69
N PRO A 1051 19.14 -3.15 -6.30
CA PRO A 1051 19.77 -1.85 -6.10
C PRO A 1051 20.00 -1.15 -7.44
N GLU A 1052 19.79 0.16 -7.45
CA GLU A 1052 20.17 1.02 -8.56
C GLU A 1052 21.71 1.10 -8.62
N PRO A 1053 22.36 1.03 -9.81
CA PRO A 1053 23.82 0.98 -9.94
C PRO A 1053 24.56 2.15 -9.26
N TRP A 1054 23.92 3.31 -9.13
CA TRP A 1054 24.49 4.55 -8.59
C TRP A 1054 24.10 4.83 -7.12
N VAL A 1055 23.44 3.89 -6.43
CA VAL A 1055 23.06 4.07 -5.01
C VAL A 1055 23.45 2.86 -4.16
N ASP A 1056 24.31 3.09 -3.16
CA ASP A 1056 24.63 2.09 -2.14
C ASP A 1056 23.45 1.88 -1.16
N ARG A 1057 22.49 1.05 -1.57
CA ARG A 1057 21.31 0.70 -0.76
C ARG A 1057 21.68 -0.18 0.44
N LYS A 1058 22.68 -1.05 0.29
CA LYS A 1058 23.14 -1.96 1.36
C LYS A 1058 23.80 -1.20 2.50
N GLY A 1059 24.70 -0.26 2.19
CA GLY A 1059 25.30 0.63 3.18
C GLY A 1059 24.25 1.50 3.87
N ARG A 1060 23.30 2.07 3.14
CA ARG A 1060 22.20 2.86 3.75
C ARG A 1060 21.36 2.03 4.72
N LEU A 1061 21.01 0.80 4.36
CA LEU A 1061 20.28 -0.08 5.26
C LEU A 1061 21.10 -0.39 6.53
N ARG A 1062 22.40 -0.65 6.39
CA ARG A 1062 23.32 -0.86 7.53
C ARG A 1062 23.37 0.38 8.44
N GLY A 1063 23.47 1.58 7.85
CA GLY A 1063 23.41 2.85 8.58
C GLY A 1063 22.11 3.03 9.37
N ASN A 1064 20.95 2.73 8.75
CA ASN A 1064 19.65 2.77 9.42
C ASN A 1064 19.62 1.85 10.65
N PHE A 1065 20.15 0.63 10.53
CA PHE A 1065 20.23 -0.32 11.65
C PHE A 1065 21.14 0.17 12.78
N ILE A 1066 22.29 0.77 12.46
CA ILE A 1066 23.18 1.35 13.47
C ILE A 1066 22.47 2.48 14.23
N ALA A 1067 21.76 3.36 13.52
CA ALA A 1067 20.97 4.42 14.16
C ALA A 1067 19.84 3.87 15.03
N LEU A 1068 19.10 2.85 14.57
CA LEU A 1068 18.07 2.18 15.37
C LEU A 1068 18.65 1.52 16.63
N ARG A 1069 19.82 0.90 16.53
CA ARG A 1069 20.53 0.33 17.68
C ARG A 1069 20.94 1.41 18.68
N ASP A 1070 21.47 2.53 18.21
CA ASP A 1070 21.89 3.63 19.08
C ASP A 1070 20.68 4.35 19.70
N LEU A 1071 19.53 4.35 19.03
CA LEU A 1071 18.24 4.77 19.59
C LEU A 1071 17.81 3.88 20.75
N LEU A 1072 17.86 2.56 20.57
CA LEU A 1072 17.50 1.58 21.62
C LEU A 1072 18.44 1.67 22.83
N LYS A 1073 19.72 2.01 22.62
CA LYS A 1073 20.71 2.23 23.68
C LYS A 1073 20.65 3.63 24.31
N GLY A 1074 19.79 4.53 23.81
CA GLY A 1074 19.69 5.91 24.29
C GLY A 1074 20.88 6.81 23.92
N ARG A 1075 21.77 6.38 23.01
CA ARG A 1075 22.99 7.09 22.60
C ARG A 1075 22.87 7.79 21.25
N LEU A 1076 21.67 7.85 20.67
CA LEU A 1076 21.46 8.44 19.36
C LEU A 1076 21.76 9.95 19.37
N ALA A 1077 22.80 10.33 18.64
CA ALA A 1077 23.19 11.69 18.34
C ALA A 1077 23.59 11.80 16.85
N PRO A 1078 23.27 12.90 16.14
CA PRO A 1078 23.68 13.09 14.75
C PRO A 1078 25.20 13.06 14.54
N GLN A 1079 25.99 13.50 15.53
CA GLN A 1079 27.46 13.56 15.47
C GLN A 1079 28.12 12.18 15.42
N ASN A 1080 27.42 11.13 15.84
CA ASN A 1080 27.94 9.77 15.79
C ASN A 1080 28.30 9.32 14.35
N ILE A 1081 27.82 10.01 13.32
CA ILE A 1081 28.21 9.74 11.92
C ILE A 1081 29.68 10.00 11.63
N GLU A 1082 30.35 10.84 12.41
CA GLU A 1082 31.79 11.12 12.26
C GLU A 1082 32.64 9.90 12.60
N ALA A 1083 32.15 9.05 13.52
CA ALA A 1083 32.80 7.81 13.93
C ALA A 1083 32.46 6.60 13.05
N LEU A 1084 31.61 6.77 12.02
CA LEU A 1084 31.23 5.68 11.10
C LEU A 1084 32.12 5.69 9.85
N GLU A 1085 32.70 4.55 9.51
CA GLU A 1085 33.42 4.33 8.25
C GLU A 1085 32.49 3.73 7.18
#